data_AF-A0A959L968-F1
#
_entry.id   AF-A0A959L968-F1
#
_cell.length_a   1.000
_cell.length_b   1.000
_cell.length_c   1.000
_cell.angle_alpha   90.00
_cell.angle_beta   90.00
_cell.angle_gamma   90.00
#
_symmetry.space_group_name_H-M   'P 1'
#
loop_
_entity.id
_entity.type
_entity.pdbx_description
1 polymer ?
#
loop_
_entity_poly.entity_id
_entity_poly.type
_entity_poly.pdbx_seq_one_letter_code
_entity_poly.pdbx_strand_id
1 'polypeptide(L)'
;MKYLLVFLCVLISTTTFSQDVDLRCNTVNYMEKLRQAHPEIGTDADFESWMATEVEKLKKGHKAGRSTYTIPVIFHVIHDGEAVGATPNVSATYINAQIEQLNIDYANLAGSTNSAADDTEIQFCPAAVDEDGNVLTEPGINRRNRTEFGFTAPPWSDTYVDNTIKSATIWDPTQYFNVWVLDISGGLLGWAQFPEAGTLPGIDTGNGGADTDGVVILYSSVGSMAEPFGGGNSAYDNGRTLTHEAGHWLGLRHIWGDGNCTKDDFCDDTPNASAANFGCPNVNSCNDGNPNPPDMVENYMDYTDDDCMDIFTADQADRMHVVMGATGSPSPRRAELNNSTVCSLTPCIALVEIPNAYSEPSHCTDSVVLVGVYLNLANSTSVTVTLGFDPSSTASIPDDISWISNSITFNANETGIKYASFKIVGDGIVENSEEVVITILSITGGDGSLEACNTSLPSVTILDDDKNIETSITDYYFIDENFDTEPSGWTVIDGGSTSDTWQLSTLYGSNSLNGTNFAFCDSDAAGSGSTTYETMLSPVVNTENATTLTLDFDQYFRVYTGGYKENTQVDVYDGANWINVYTRTQSNGTTGAWSNPNHRTIDLLVYKNAQMQLRFIYDAKWDYYWALDNIQLHGDLDLMAQHEINTSNGYDEEYLGPNQTVYFYDQISGNIMMKIENLSTFDYGCTKVEVDHTGYSYFADNSNQCDVADKTYLITPTFNTTSGNLQVSIYYDDTELAPWISELTAGCDVLGDLHIVSSDTDIASSSQLSHWSTSNTALPSFNKYSANVQGLLGGIALGDKSSGGYIYVDGNASGINSGNNFLHALNSLHEAIIKVENCPDLDTIIIAKGTYHPTLDFGDNSPSDGTDATYRINSEIMLFGGFEGLDGLGEINDFTARNLTTNVTYIDADVDENDGTNTFTDNVKIPVTIGSAAFNARIDGIHIANSHGDSSFGIDASGQCIVENCVIENCIGVTEGAGMRTNSSANITLKNVEFKNNSPKDILGGSGNIEIQENVDLKE
;
A
#
# COMPACT_ATOMS: atom_id res chain seq x y z
N MET A 1 -21.43 17.57 98.93
CA MET A 1 -20.32 18.14 99.74
C MET A 1 -19.02 17.46 99.33
N LYS A 2 -18.00 18.26 99.00
CA LYS A 2 -16.56 17.94 98.85
C LYS A 2 -16.04 17.36 97.50
N TYR A 3 -15.54 18.31 96.70
CA TYR A 3 -14.24 18.40 95.99
C TYR A 3 -13.63 17.18 95.25
N LEU A 4 -13.29 17.39 93.97
CA LEU A 4 -11.92 17.24 93.48
C LEU A 4 -11.65 18.17 92.28
N LEU A 5 -10.62 19.01 92.42
CA LEU A 5 -10.07 19.96 91.43
C LEU A 5 -9.15 19.24 90.42
N VAL A 6 -9.11 19.71 89.18
CA VAL A 6 -7.87 19.80 88.38
C VAL A 6 -7.79 21.19 87.76
N PHE A 7 -6.58 21.75 87.84
CA PHE A 7 -6.14 23.12 87.61
C PHE A 7 -6.38 23.65 86.18
N LEU A 8 -6.90 24.88 86.09
CA LEU A 8 -6.85 25.75 84.92
C LEU A 8 -5.71 26.77 85.17
N CYS A 9 -4.61 26.70 84.41
CA CYS A 9 -3.57 27.72 84.39
C CYS A 9 -3.79 28.58 83.15
N VAL A 10 -4.25 29.81 83.35
CA VAL A 10 -4.39 30.85 82.33
C VAL A 10 -3.03 31.50 82.14
N LEU A 11 -2.39 31.24 81.00
CA LEU A 11 -1.26 32.01 80.48
C LEU A 11 -1.82 33.02 79.48
N ILE A 12 -1.87 34.28 79.89
CA ILE A 12 -2.09 35.43 79.02
C ILE A 12 -0.78 35.65 78.28
N SER A 13 -0.68 35.16 77.04
CA SER A 13 0.31 35.64 76.08
C SER A 13 -0.31 36.86 75.40
N THR A 14 0.20 38.04 75.72
CA THR A 14 -0.02 39.25 74.94
C THR A 14 0.62 39.06 73.58
N THR A 15 -0.15 38.63 72.58
CA THR A 15 0.22 38.83 71.17
C THR A 15 0.08 40.31 70.89
N THR A 16 1.21 41.01 70.91
CA THR A 16 1.37 42.26 70.18
C THR A 16 0.98 41.99 68.73
N PHE A 17 -0.13 42.56 68.27
CA PHE A 17 -0.33 42.78 66.84
C PHE A 17 0.82 43.69 66.40
N SER A 18 1.81 43.11 65.74
CA SER A 18 2.72 43.88 64.89
C SER A 18 1.88 44.46 63.76
N GLN A 19 2.22 45.68 63.36
CA GLN A 19 1.55 46.44 62.31
C GLN A 19 1.45 45.60 61.03
N ASP A 20 0.31 45.69 60.33
CA ASP A 20 0.18 45.26 58.93
C ASP A 20 1.35 45.88 58.15
N VAL A 21 2.35 45.07 57.82
CA VAL A 21 3.38 45.42 56.86
C VAL A 21 2.72 45.24 55.50
N ASP A 22 2.65 46.32 54.73
CA ASP A 22 2.14 46.31 53.36
C ASP A 22 3.04 45.37 52.53
N LEU A 23 2.57 44.14 52.31
CA LEU A 23 3.35 43.07 51.69
C LEU A 23 3.28 43.27 50.17
N ARG A 24 4.30 43.90 49.57
CA ARG A 24 4.38 44.11 48.12
C ARG A 24 4.97 42.92 47.39
N CYS A 25 6.07 42.38 47.91
CA CYS A 25 6.71 41.15 47.44
C CYS A 25 6.65 40.10 48.56
N ASN A 26 6.36 38.85 48.19
CA ASN A 26 6.23 37.73 49.15
C ASN A 26 7.41 36.76 49.12
N THR A 27 8.51 37.10 48.43
CA THR A 27 9.65 36.20 48.18
C THR A 27 10.27 35.64 49.46
N VAL A 28 10.45 36.45 50.51
CA VAL A 28 11.04 35.99 51.78
C VAL A 28 10.18 34.92 52.45
N ASN A 29 8.88 35.19 52.62
CA ASN A 29 7.96 34.23 53.24
C ASN A 29 7.77 32.99 52.37
N TYR A 30 7.71 33.15 51.04
CA TYR A 30 7.67 32.04 50.09
C TYR A 30 8.88 31.14 50.27
N MET A 31 10.08 31.71 50.36
CA MET A 31 11.32 30.95 50.50
C MET A 31 11.46 30.29 51.88
N GLU A 32 10.93 30.90 52.94
CA GLU A 32 10.80 30.22 54.24
C GLU A 32 9.88 28.99 54.15
N LYS A 33 8.74 29.09 53.46
CA LYS A 33 7.84 27.94 53.23
C LYS A 33 8.50 26.89 52.36
N LEU A 34 9.18 27.30 51.29
CA LEU A 34 9.86 26.40 50.37
C LEU A 34 10.95 25.61 51.09
N ARG A 35 11.79 26.25 51.91
CA ARG A 35 12.81 25.55 52.70
C ARG A 35 12.24 24.66 53.81
N GLN A 36 11.04 24.94 54.30
CA GLN A 36 10.35 24.02 55.21
C GLN A 36 9.86 22.76 54.48
N ALA A 37 9.38 22.91 53.24
CA ALA A 37 8.98 21.80 52.38
C ALA A 37 10.18 21.02 51.82
N HIS A 38 11.29 21.73 51.57
CA HIS A 38 12.51 21.24 50.94
C HIS A 38 13.76 21.62 51.77
N PRO A 39 13.96 21.00 52.95
CA PRO A 39 15.12 21.29 53.82
C PRO A 39 16.47 21.04 53.14
N GLU A 40 16.49 20.22 52.09
CA GLU A 40 17.66 19.92 51.26
C GLU A 40 18.25 21.16 50.56
N ILE A 41 17.47 22.22 50.31
CA ILE A 41 17.97 23.47 49.71
C ILE A 41 18.99 24.20 50.60
N GLY A 42 19.03 23.88 51.89
CA GLY A 42 19.90 24.53 52.87
C GLY A 42 19.34 25.85 53.39
N THR A 43 20.11 26.50 54.26
CA THR A 43 19.70 27.76 54.92
C THR A 43 20.16 28.99 54.13
N ASP A 44 19.59 30.16 54.41
CA ASP A 44 20.09 31.44 53.89
C ASP A 44 21.60 31.62 54.15
N ALA A 45 22.07 31.22 55.33
CA ALA A 45 23.48 31.35 55.69
C ALA A 45 24.38 30.44 54.83
N ASP A 46 23.90 29.25 54.47
CA ASP A 46 24.63 28.34 53.59
C ASP A 46 24.73 28.91 52.17
N PHE A 47 23.63 29.45 51.65
CA PHE A 47 23.58 30.11 50.35
C PHE A 47 24.51 31.33 50.30
N GLU A 48 24.44 32.24 51.28
CA GLU A 48 25.29 33.44 51.28
C GLU A 48 26.76 33.12 51.51
N SER A 49 27.09 32.07 52.26
CA SER A 49 28.47 31.60 52.40
C SER A 49 29.03 31.06 51.07
N TRP A 50 28.20 30.36 50.28
CA TRP A 50 28.57 29.93 48.94
C TRP A 50 28.72 31.13 48.00
N MET A 51 27.71 32.02 47.96
CA MET A 51 27.71 33.21 47.11
C MET A 51 28.94 34.09 47.37
N ALA A 52 29.25 34.39 48.63
CA ALA A 52 30.44 35.17 48.98
C ALA A 52 31.74 34.51 48.50
N THR A 53 31.83 33.18 48.57
CA THR A 53 32.99 32.42 48.08
C THR A 53 33.13 32.53 46.57
N GLU A 54 32.03 32.42 45.83
CA GLU A 54 32.03 32.49 44.37
C GLU A 54 32.24 33.92 43.87
N VAL A 55 31.61 34.93 44.46
CA VAL A 55 31.87 36.35 44.12
C VAL A 55 33.34 36.70 44.33
N GLU A 56 33.97 36.21 45.40
CA GLU A 56 35.41 36.39 45.62
C GLU A 56 36.29 35.68 44.57
N LYS A 57 35.82 34.57 43.99
CA LYS A 57 36.49 33.91 42.85
C LYS A 57 36.29 34.72 41.57
N LEU A 58 35.07 35.20 41.32
CA LEU A 58 34.72 36.03 40.19
C LEU A 58 35.62 37.29 40.16
N LYS A 59 35.67 38.03 41.27
CA LYS A 59 36.51 39.23 41.46
C LYS A 59 38.01 38.95 41.27
N LYS A 60 38.51 37.74 41.58
CA LYS A 60 39.92 37.33 41.35
C LYS A 60 40.19 36.84 39.91
N GLY A 61 39.18 36.34 39.22
CA GLY A 61 39.26 35.78 37.87
C GLY A 61 39.09 36.81 36.75
N HIS A 62 38.49 37.97 37.02
CA HIS A 62 38.22 39.02 36.04
C HIS A 62 39.51 39.63 35.43
N LYS A 63 39.91 39.13 34.25
CA LYS A 63 40.91 39.78 33.39
C LYS A 63 40.34 40.27 32.04
N ALA A 64 39.03 40.09 31.76
CA ALA A 64 38.48 40.34 30.41
C ALA A 64 36.99 40.75 30.31
N GLY A 65 36.37 41.37 31.32
CA GLY A 65 34.94 41.75 31.28
C GLY A 65 33.99 40.61 31.65
N ARG A 66 32.68 40.90 31.75
CA ARG A 66 31.61 39.93 32.00
C ARG A 66 31.20 39.24 30.68
N SER A 67 30.42 38.17 30.76
CA SER A 67 29.86 37.47 29.58
C SER A 67 28.37 37.75 29.48
N THR A 68 27.87 38.04 28.27
CA THR A 68 26.43 38.25 28.08
C THR A 68 25.66 36.93 28.21
N TYR A 69 24.64 36.91 29.06
CA TYR A 69 23.73 35.78 29.24
C TYR A 69 22.37 36.06 28.61
N THR A 70 21.89 35.14 27.77
CA THR A 70 20.56 35.25 27.14
C THR A 70 19.59 34.29 27.80
N ILE A 71 18.48 34.80 28.32
CA ILE A 71 17.49 34.03 29.08
C ILE A 71 16.18 33.97 28.30
N PRO A 72 15.75 32.77 27.83
CA PRO A 72 14.43 32.60 27.24
C PRO A 72 13.33 32.76 28.27
N VAL A 73 12.30 33.53 27.96
CA VAL A 73 11.19 33.82 28.88
C VAL A 73 9.88 33.30 28.31
N ILE A 74 9.09 32.66 29.16
CA ILE A 74 7.72 32.26 28.87
C ILE A 74 6.76 32.83 29.92
N PHE A 75 5.74 33.55 29.47
CA PHE A 75 4.70 34.13 30.32
C PHE A 75 3.48 33.22 30.33
N HIS A 76 3.20 32.56 31.45
CA HIS A 76 1.97 31.82 31.69
C HIS A 76 0.85 32.78 32.10
N VAL A 77 0.05 33.20 31.13
CA VAL A 77 -1.09 34.11 31.36
C VAL A 77 -2.30 33.29 31.77
N ILE A 78 -2.65 33.31 33.06
CA ILE A 78 -3.79 32.55 33.60
C ILE A 78 -5.05 33.42 33.59
N HIS A 79 -6.08 32.98 32.86
CA HIS A 79 -7.31 33.76 32.65
C HIS A 79 -8.59 32.94 32.80
N ASP A 80 -9.77 33.58 32.80
CA ASP A 80 -11.10 32.97 32.98
C ASP A 80 -11.95 33.05 31.71
N GLY A 81 -11.34 32.69 30.57
CA GLY A 81 -11.98 32.69 29.26
C GLY A 81 -12.29 34.08 28.69
N GLU A 82 -11.81 35.17 29.30
CA GLU A 82 -11.94 36.50 28.72
C GLU A 82 -11.15 36.62 27.41
N ALA A 83 -11.58 37.53 26.52
CA ALA A 83 -10.86 37.79 25.27
C ALA A 83 -9.46 38.37 25.54
N VAL A 84 -8.51 38.11 24.64
CA VAL A 84 -7.16 38.68 24.72
C VAL A 84 -7.22 40.21 24.79
N GLY A 85 -6.54 40.79 25.77
CA GLY A 85 -6.56 42.22 26.10
C GLY A 85 -7.58 42.61 27.17
N ALA A 86 -8.53 41.73 27.52
CA ALA A 86 -9.35 41.89 28.71
C ALA A 86 -8.64 41.28 29.93
N THR A 87 -8.77 41.90 31.10
CA THR A 87 -8.07 41.46 32.32
C THR A 87 -8.73 40.22 32.94
N PRO A 88 -7.97 39.21 33.39
CA PRO A 88 -6.50 39.14 33.47
C PRO A 88 -5.82 38.53 32.22
N ASN A 89 -6.52 38.29 31.11
CA ASN A 89 -5.96 37.83 29.83
C ASN A 89 -5.16 38.92 29.08
N VAL A 90 -4.03 39.34 29.65
CA VAL A 90 -3.17 40.43 29.16
C VAL A 90 -2.76 40.25 27.68
N SER A 91 -2.85 41.31 26.88
CA SER A 91 -2.47 41.28 25.46
C SER A 91 -0.95 41.14 25.25
N ALA A 92 -0.54 40.55 24.12
CA ALA A 92 0.87 40.46 23.74
C ALA A 92 1.62 41.81 23.74
N THR A 93 0.94 42.92 23.46
CA THR A 93 1.55 44.27 23.53
C THR A 93 2.22 44.56 24.87
N TYR A 94 1.53 44.31 25.99
CA TYR A 94 2.06 44.55 27.33
C TYR A 94 3.15 43.54 27.70
N ILE A 95 3.03 42.28 27.30
CA ILE A 95 4.04 41.25 27.56
C ILE A 95 5.34 41.56 26.79
N ASN A 96 5.23 41.93 25.51
CA ASN A 96 6.39 42.33 24.71
C ASN A 96 7.06 43.57 25.28
N ALA A 97 6.26 44.57 25.70
CA ALA A 97 6.76 45.76 26.37
C ALA A 97 7.49 45.42 27.68
N GLN A 98 6.98 44.45 28.45
CA GLN A 98 7.62 43.98 29.68
C GLN A 98 8.98 43.31 29.43
N ILE A 99 9.11 42.50 28.38
CA ILE A 99 10.39 41.89 27.99
C ILE A 99 11.39 42.96 27.54
N GLU A 100 10.92 43.95 26.76
CA GLU A 100 11.75 45.10 26.39
C GLU A 100 12.20 45.88 27.63
N GLN A 101 11.30 46.09 28.59
CA GLN A 101 11.62 46.80 29.82
C GLN A 101 12.65 46.07 30.67
N LEU A 102 12.57 44.73 30.78
CA LEU A 102 13.61 43.92 31.42
C LEU A 102 14.98 44.16 30.75
N ASN A 103 15.03 44.12 29.42
CA ASN A 103 16.27 44.38 28.69
C ASN A 103 16.80 45.81 28.89
N ILE A 104 15.92 46.81 29.01
CA ILE A 104 16.31 48.18 29.33
C ILE A 104 16.91 48.26 30.74
N ASP A 105 16.29 47.62 31.71
CA ASP A 105 16.68 47.72 33.12
C ASP A 105 18.00 47.01 33.40
N TYR A 106 18.13 45.78 32.91
CA TYR A 106 19.32 44.95 33.09
C TYR A 106 20.52 45.44 32.26
N ALA A 107 20.29 46.13 31.13
CA ALA A 107 21.36 46.75 30.35
C ALA A 107 21.75 48.16 30.83
N ASN A 108 21.22 48.64 31.97
CA ASN A 108 21.42 50.00 32.47
C ASN A 108 21.05 51.09 31.43
N LEU A 109 19.95 50.87 30.72
CA LEU A 109 19.42 51.80 29.71
C LEU A 109 18.23 52.61 30.21
N ALA A 110 17.78 52.39 31.45
CA ALA A 110 16.71 53.16 32.10
C ALA A 110 17.09 54.62 32.40
N GLY A 111 18.38 54.96 32.32
CA GLY A 111 18.87 56.34 32.40
C GLY A 111 19.28 56.80 33.80
N SER A 112 19.71 55.89 34.67
CA SER A 112 20.15 56.22 36.03
C SER A 112 21.26 57.28 36.05
N THR A 113 21.17 58.18 37.02
CA THR A 113 22.20 59.20 37.28
C THR A 113 23.14 58.82 38.43
N ASN A 114 22.86 57.70 39.11
CA ASN A 114 23.70 57.21 40.20
C ASN A 114 24.98 56.57 39.63
N SER A 115 26.13 56.92 40.20
CA SER A 115 27.44 56.44 39.74
C SER A 115 27.69 54.95 39.99
N ALA A 116 26.87 54.30 40.82
CA ALA A 116 26.93 52.86 41.05
C ALA A 116 26.23 52.05 39.95
N ALA A 117 25.55 52.71 38.99
CA ALA A 117 24.76 52.01 37.97
C ALA A 117 25.66 51.21 37.04
N ASP A 118 25.32 49.94 36.86
CA ASP A 118 26.11 49.01 36.07
C ASP A 118 25.24 48.19 35.11
N ASP A 119 25.81 47.87 33.94
CA ASP A 119 25.20 46.93 32.99
C ASP A 119 25.40 45.51 33.52
N THR A 120 24.31 44.79 33.74
CA THR A 120 24.37 43.43 34.26
C THR A 120 24.78 42.43 33.19
N GLU A 121 24.81 42.79 31.91
CA GLU A 121 25.02 41.92 30.75
C GLU A 121 24.09 40.68 30.73
N ILE A 122 22.86 40.83 31.24
CA ILE A 122 21.81 39.80 31.15
C ILE A 122 20.73 40.34 30.24
N GLN A 123 20.33 39.54 29.26
CA GLN A 123 19.30 39.86 28.30
C GLN A 123 18.23 38.77 28.26
N PHE A 124 17.02 39.17 27.93
CA PHE A 124 15.83 38.32 27.90
C PHE A 124 15.28 38.25 26.49
N CYS A 125 14.94 37.04 26.05
CA CYS A 125 14.32 36.81 24.74
C CYS A 125 12.98 36.08 24.90
N PRO A 126 11.95 36.39 24.09
CA PRO A 126 10.72 35.64 24.12
C PRO A 126 10.96 34.23 23.59
N ALA A 127 10.54 33.21 24.35
CA ALA A 127 10.54 31.84 23.87
C ALA A 127 9.70 31.72 22.59
N ALA A 128 10.25 31.14 21.53
CA ALA A 128 9.59 31.05 20.22
C ALA A 128 8.99 29.66 19.94
N VAL A 129 9.37 28.65 20.72
CA VAL A 129 8.86 27.28 20.64
C VAL A 129 8.39 26.78 22.02
N ASP A 130 7.38 25.92 22.04
CA ASP A 130 6.90 25.23 23.24
C ASP A 130 7.75 24.00 23.61
N GLU A 131 7.41 23.34 24.72
CA GLU A 131 8.14 22.18 25.24
C GLU A 131 8.17 20.97 24.29
N ASP A 132 7.21 20.89 23.37
CA ASP A 132 7.13 19.84 22.35
C ASP A 132 7.89 20.23 21.05
N GLY A 133 8.50 21.42 21.02
CA GLY A 133 9.26 21.95 19.88
C GLY A 133 8.40 22.65 18.82
N ASN A 134 7.11 22.87 19.08
CA ASN A 134 6.23 23.57 18.13
C ASN A 134 6.40 25.09 18.26
N VAL A 135 6.32 25.80 17.13
CA VAL A 135 6.39 27.28 17.12
C VAL A 135 5.16 27.87 17.80
N LEU A 136 5.40 28.76 18.77
CA LEU A 136 4.35 29.49 19.46
C LEU A 136 3.68 30.52 18.55
N THR A 137 2.35 30.60 18.64
CA THR A 137 1.54 31.61 17.93
C THR A 137 1.81 33.03 18.43
N GLU A 138 2.10 33.18 19.72
CA GLU A 138 2.55 34.41 20.36
C GLU A 138 3.87 34.12 21.10
N PRO A 139 5.04 34.46 20.52
CA PRO A 139 6.32 34.22 21.17
C PRO A 139 6.38 34.79 22.58
N GLY A 140 6.86 33.98 23.51
CA GLY A 140 6.99 34.30 24.93
C GLY A 140 5.68 34.20 25.71
N ILE A 141 4.58 33.70 25.12
CA ILE A 141 3.26 33.68 25.78
C ILE A 141 2.64 32.29 25.76
N ASN A 142 2.31 31.79 26.94
CA ASN A 142 1.53 30.58 27.16
C ASN A 142 0.20 30.94 27.84
N ARG A 143 -0.91 30.99 27.09
CA ARG A 143 -2.23 31.33 27.65
C ARG A 143 -2.91 30.09 28.21
N ARG A 144 -3.34 30.14 29.48
CA ARG A 144 -4.01 29.02 30.15
C ARG A 144 -5.35 29.47 30.73
N ASN A 145 -6.43 28.86 30.21
CA ASN A 145 -7.77 29.10 30.70
C ASN A 145 -8.02 28.29 31.98
N ARG A 146 -8.32 28.98 33.08
CA ARG A 146 -8.51 28.38 34.40
C ARG A 146 -9.59 27.31 34.41
N THR A 147 -10.64 27.42 33.58
CA THR A 147 -11.74 26.45 33.57
C THR A 147 -11.34 25.13 32.94
N GLU A 148 -10.43 25.15 31.96
CA GLU A 148 -9.90 23.96 31.29
C GLU A 148 -8.99 23.16 32.23
N PHE A 149 -8.24 23.87 33.07
CA PHE A 149 -7.35 23.28 34.07
C PHE A 149 -8.05 23.01 35.43
N GLY A 150 -9.34 23.34 35.56
CA GLY A 150 -10.10 23.12 36.79
C GLY A 150 -9.67 24.01 37.97
N PHE A 151 -9.01 25.14 37.73
CA PHE A 151 -8.59 26.05 38.79
C PHE A 151 -9.78 26.86 39.35
N THR A 152 -9.72 27.15 40.66
CA THR A 152 -10.71 27.98 41.37
C THR A 152 -10.71 29.42 40.85
N ALA A 153 -11.77 30.18 41.10
CA ALA A 153 -11.84 31.57 40.66
C ALA A 153 -10.84 32.48 41.44
N PRO A 154 -10.20 33.46 40.77
CA PRO A 154 -9.31 34.44 41.41
C PRO A 154 -10.07 35.42 42.34
N PRO A 155 -9.36 36.23 43.15
CA PRO A 155 -7.91 36.32 43.26
C PRO A 155 -7.31 35.16 44.06
N TRP A 156 -6.13 34.69 43.66
CA TRP A 156 -5.48 33.51 44.26
C TRP A 156 -4.52 33.88 45.40
N SER A 157 -4.40 32.99 46.39
CA SER A 157 -3.36 33.08 47.42
C SER A 157 -2.05 32.45 46.94
N ASP A 158 -0.91 32.89 47.48
CA ASP A 158 0.42 32.32 47.22
C ASP A 158 0.44 30.78 47.22
N THR A 159 -0.15 30.19 48.26
CA THR A 159 -0.20 28.75 48.51
C THR A 159 -1.01 28.00 47.45
N TYR A 160 -1.99 28.64 46.83
CA TYR A 160 -2.79 28.02 45.77
C TYR A 160 -2.04 28.10 44.43
N VAL A 161 -1.41 29.24 44.15
CA VAL A 161 -0.60 29.42 42.95
C VAL A 161 0.54 28.41 42.93
N ASP A 162 1.32 28.31 44.01
CA ASP A 162 2.49 27.45 44.06
C ASP A 162 2.14 25.95 44.04
N ASN A 163 1.12 25.52 44.79
CA ASN A 163 0.77 24.09 44.89
C ASN A 163 -0.16 23.56 43.79
N THR A 164 -0.77 24.44 42.99
CA THR A 164 -1.78 24.03 42.00
C THR A 164 -1.50 24.59 40.61
N ILE A 165 -1.27 25.89 40.50
CA ILE A 165 -1.13 26.54 39.19
C ILE A 165 0.26 26.26 38.61
N LYS A 166 1.33 26.55 39.37
CA LYS A 166 2.72 26.34 38.91
C LYS A 166 2.97 24.89 38.53
N SER A 167 2.66 23.96 39.43
CA SER A 167 2.85 22.51 39.21
C SER A 167 2.12 21.96 37.98
N ALA A 168 1.04 22.61 37.54
CA ALA A 168 0.26 22.16 36.39
C ALA A 168 0.63 22.88 35.08
N THR A 169 1.43 23.94 35.13
CA THR A 169 1.66 24.83 33.96
C THR A 169 3.12 25.17 33.71
N ILE A 170 4.03 24.85 34.63
CA ILE A 170 5.46 25.12 34.49
C ILE A 170 6.04 24.44 33.26
N TRP A 171 6.93 25.13 32.56
CA TRP A 171 7.77 24.56 31.52
C TRP A 171 9.18 24.27 32.03
N ASP A 172 9.92 23.36 31.38
CA ASP A 172 11.27 22.96 31.78
C ASP A 172 12.14 24.17 32.18
N PRO A 173 12.42 24.34 33.49
CA PRO A 173 13.12 25.52 33.99
C PRO A 173 14.61 25.54 33.63
N THR A 174 15.13 24.50 32.96
CA THR A 174 16.46 24.50 32.35
C THR A 174 16.46 25.13 30.95
N GLN A 175 15.29 25.24 30.31
CA GLN A 175 15.10 25.82 28.98
C GLN A 175 14.35 27.16 29.02
N TYR A 176 13.48 27.36 30.02
CA TYR A 176 12.60 28.53 30.10
C TYR A 176 12.68 29.22 31.47
N PHE A 177 12.74 30.55 31.46
CA PHE A 177 12.40 31.38 32.61
C PHE A 177 10.87 31.55 32.67
N ASN A 178 10.24 30.82 33.60
CA ASN A 178 8.79 30.80 33.79
C ASN A 178 8.30 32.03 34.56
N VAL A 179 7.37 32.78 33.96
CA VAL A 179 6.72 33.95 34.57
C VAL A 179 5.22 33.76 34.57
N TRP A 180 4.59 33.63 35.74
CA TRP A 180 3.15 33.53 35.86
C TRP A 180 2.50 34.90 36.00
N VAL A 181 1.54 35.19 35.13
CA VAL A 181 0.76 36.43 35.12
C VAL A 181 -0.67 36.10 35.47
N LEU A 182 -1.13 36.55 36.64
CA LEU A 182 -2.43 36.18 37.18
C LEU A 182 -2.96 37.19 38.21
N ASP A 183 -4.20 37.02 38.65
CA ASP A 183 -4.83 37.88 39.67
C ASP A 183 -4.56 37.33 41.08
N ILE A 184 -3.74 38.04 41.86
CA ILE A 184 -3.27 37.64 43.20
C ILE A 184 -3.94 38.46 44.30
N SER A 185 -4.19 37.81 45.44
CA SER A 185 -4.89 38.40 46.58
C SER A 185 -3.97 39.15 47.55
N GLY A 186 -4.55 39.96 48.43
CA GLY A 186 -3.84 40.49 49.60
C GLY A 186 -2.97 41.73 49.37
N GLY A 187 -3.04 42.37 48.19
CA GLY A 187 -2.24 43.55 47.86
C GLY A 187 -0.82 43.24 47.36
N LEU A 188 -0.52 41.95 47.14
CA LEU A 188 0.74 41.48 46.56
C LEU A 188 0.89 41.96 45.11
N LEU A 189 2.14 42.27 44.72
CA LEU A 189 2.55 42.53 43.35
C LEU A 189 3.26 41.32 42.73
N GLY A 190 4.01 40.55 43.53
CA GLY A 190 4.70 39.37 43.04
C GLY A 190 5.48 38.58 44.10
N TRP A 191 6.10 37.49 43.64
CA TRP A 191 7.16 36.78 44.35
C TRP A 191 7.99 35.92 43.40
N ALA A 192 9.22 35.64 43.80
CA ALA A 192 10.19 34.83 43.09
C ALA A 192 10.63 33.61 43.91
N GLN A 193 11.12 32.59 43.21
CA GLN A 193 11.94 31.55 43.81
C GLN A 193 13.43 31.91 43.71
N PHE A 194 14.11 32.05 44.84
CA PHE A 194 15.57 32.24 44.87
C PHE A 194 16.31 31.07 44.22
N PRO A 195 17.51 31.31 43.67
CA PRO A 195 18.39 30.26 43.20
C PRO A 195 18.93 29.43 44.37
N GLU A 196 19.42 28.24 44.04
CA GLU A 196 20.02 27.28 44.98
C GLU A 196 21.55 27.24 44.82
N ALA A 197 22.30 26.87 45.87
CA ALA A 197 23.76 26.82 45.81
C ALA A 197 24.27 25.55 45.07
N GLY A 198 25.14 25.73 44.07
CA GLY A 198 25.50 24.67 43.11
C GLY A 198 26.30 23.47 43.62
N THR A 199 27.10 23.63 44.68
CA THR A 199 28.09 22.61 45.07
C THR A 199 28.30 22.47 46.58
N LEU A 200 27.24 22.55 47.39
CA LEU A 200 27.37 22.28 48.83
C LEU A 200 27.52 20.77 49.07
N PRO A 201 28.66 20.28 49.60
CA PRO A 201 28.89 18.85 49.79
C PRO A 201 27.91 18.24 50.80
N GLY A 202 27.20 17.18 50.40
CA GLY A 202 26.23 16.47 51.27
C GLY A 202 24.79 16.95 51.14
N ILE A 203 24.53 17.90 50.24
CA ILE A 203 23.20 18.24 49.74
C ILE A 203 23.03 17.48 48.43
N ASP A 204 22.03 16.59 48.37
CA ASP A 204 21.67 15.89 47.14
C ASP A 204 21.19 16.96 46.15
N THR A 205 21.82 17.11 44.99
CA THR A 205 21.48 18.14 43.98
C THR A 205 20.18 17.78 43.23
N GLY A 206 19.22 17.18 43.92
CA GLY A 206 17.95 16.67 43.43
C GLY A 206 16.77 17.54 43.84
N ASN A 207 16.66 18.71 43.19
CA ASN A 207 15.45 19.51 42.90
C ASN A 207 14.41 19.72 44.03
N GLY A 208 14.71 20.57 45.01
CA GLY A 208 13.76 20.97 46.07
C GLY A 208 12.69 22.01 45.66
N GLY A 209 12.17 21.95 44.43
CA GLY A 209 11.20 22.94 43.93
C GLY A 209 11.37 23.28 42.44
N ALA A 210 11.83 22.32 41.62
CA ALA A 210 11.91 22.55 40.17
C ALA A 210 10.55 22.90 39.57
N ASP A 211 9.50 22.22 40.03
CA ASP A 211 8.11 22.39 39.55
C ASP A 211 7.46 23.74 39.96
N THR A 212 8.18 24.57 40.73
CA THR A 212 7.74 25.89 41.17
C THR A 212 8.71 27.02 40.81
N ASP A 213 9.77 26.70 40.06
CA ASP A 213 10.85 27.62 39.72
C ASP A 213 10.39 28.73 38.76
N GLY A 214 10.64 29.98 39.14
CA GLY A 214 10.29 31.14 38.34
C GLY A 214 9.71 32.26 39.19
N VAL A 215 8.91 33.12 38.56
CA VAL A 215 8.36 34.35 39.14
C VAL A 215 6.85 34.44 38.94
N VAL A 216 6.12 34.91 39.95
CA VAL A 216 4.70 35.27 39.84
C VAL A 216 4.56 36.78 39.92
N ILE A 217 3.76 37.37 39.04
CA ILE A 217 3.41 38.78 39.06
C ILE A 217 1.91 39.00 38.89
N LEU A 218 1.42 40.07 39.51
CA LEU A 218 0.06 40.56 39.33
C LEU A 218 -0.13 41.02 37.88
N TYR A 219 -1.23 40.63 37.23
CA TYR A 219 -1.46 40.99 35.82
C TYR A 219 -1.40 42.50 35.54
N SER A 220 -1.77 43.33 36.53
CA SER A 220 -1.79 44.79 36.39
C SER A 220 -0.45 45.48 36.57
N SER A 221 0.62 44.72 36.88
CA SER A 221 1.99 45.25 36.95
C SER A 221 2.85 44.92 35.73
N VAL A 222 2.27 44.27 34.71
CA VAL A 222 2.93 43.93 33.45
C VAL A 222 2.95 45.15 32.53
N GLY A 223 4.11 45.52 31.99
CA GLY A 223 4.18 46.56 30.97
C GLY A 223 5.56 47.19 30.92
N SER A 224 5.62 48.45 30.50
CA SER A 224 6.86 49.22 30.49
C SER A 224 6.60 50.69 30.77
N MET A 225 7.66 51.47 31.01
CA MET A 225 7.57 52.94 31.07
C MET A 225 6.97 53.54 29.79
N ALA A 226 7.19 52.90 28.63
CA ALA A 226 6.68 53.36 27.33
C ALA A 226 5.23 52.92 27.09
N GLU A 227 4.86 51.72 27.56
CA GLU A 227 3.53 51.13 27.41
C GLU A 227 3.04 50.66 28.80
N PRO A 228 2.66 51.59 29.69
CA PRO A 228 2.25 51.26 31.05
C PRO A 228 0.88 50.58 31.06
N PHE A 229 0.72 49.59 31.94
CA PHE A 229 -0.51 48.82 32.06
C PHE A 229 -1.70 49.73 32.35
N GLY A 230 -2.80 49.60 31.60
CA GLY A 230 -4.00 50.42 31.82
C GLY A 230 -3.78 51.94 31.62
N GLY A 231 -2.67 52.33 30.98
CA GLY A 231 -2.38 53.71 30.59
C GLY A 231 -1.69 54.59 31.64
N GLY A 232 -0.97 54.01 32.61
CA GLY A 232 -0.12 54.78 33.54
C GLY A 232 -0.90 55.45 34.67
N ASN A 233 -1.84 54.73 35.27
CA ASN A 233 -2.71 55.23 36.35
C ASN A 233 -2.36 54.62 37.72
N SER A 234 -1.42 53.68 37.78
CA SER A 234 -0.91 53.04 38.98
C SER A 234 0.53 53.49 39.26
N ALA A 235 1.06 53.14 40.43
CA ALA A 235 2.47 53.35 40.76
C ALA A 235 3.37 52.16 40.38
N TYR A 236 2.76 51.06 39.91
CA TYR A 236 3.41 49.76 39.68
C TYR A 236 3.09 49.17 38.31
N ASP A 237 2.75 50.01 37.32
CA ASP A 237 2.30 49.60 35.98
C ASP A 237 3.37 49.75 34.88
N ASN A 238 4.61 50.08 35.25
CA ASN A 238 5.72 50.29 34.31
C ASN A 238 6.67 49.07 34.22
N GLY A 239 6.29 47.94 34.79
CA GLY A 239 7.01 46.67 34.66
C GLY A 239 8.19 46.46 35.61
N ARG A 240 8.42 47.35 36.59
CA ARG A 240 9.53 47.18 37.54
C ARG A 240 9.29 46.07 38.56
N THR A 241 8.04 45.69 38.76
CA THR A 241 7.70 44.52 39.58
C THR A 241 8.40 43.27 39.03
N LEU A 242 8.35 42.99 37.72
CA LEU A 242 9.05 41.82 37.18
C LEU A 242 10.57 42.00 37.22
N THR A 243 11.09 43.22 37.02
CA THR A 243 12.53 43.51 37.18
C THR A 243 13.02 43.17 38.59
N HIS A 244 12.26 43.57 39.62
CA HIS A 244 12.52 43.26 41.03
C HIS A 244 12.50 41.75 41.30
N GLU A 245 11.42 41.06 40.90
CA GLU A 245 11.28 39.63 41.14
C GLU A 245 12.28 38.78 40.34
N ALA A 246 12.62 39.18 39.12
CA ALA A 246 13.70 38.55 38.35
C ALA A 246 15.06 38.77 39.02
N GLY A 247 15.28 39.91 39.70
CA GLY A 247 16.45 40.16 40.53
C GLY A 247 16.56 39.16 41.68
N HIS A 248 15.45 38.86 42.38
CA HIS A 248 15.41 37.78 43.36
C HIS A 248 15.68 36.41 42.74
N TRP A 249 15.05 36.09 41.61
CA TRP A 249 15.28 34.80 40.92
C TRP A 249 16.74 34.62 40.46
N LEU A 250 17.47 35.74 40.25
CA LEU A 250 18.91 35.79 39.98
C LEU A 250 19.80 35.98 41.23
N GLY A 251 19.24 35.90 42.43
CA GLY A 251 20.00 35.81 43.69
C GLY A 251 20.23 37.13 44.44
N LEU A 252 19.50 38.20 44.11
CA LEU A 252 19.56 39.48 44.84
C LEU A 252 18.59 39.54 46.01
N ARG A 253 19.01 40.13 47.13
CA ARG A 253 18.11 40.42 48.25
C ARG A 253 17.56 41.84 48.14
N HIS A 254 16.51 42.10 48.93
CA HIS A 254 16.08 43.46 49.19
C HIS A 254 17.23 44.29 49.79
N ILE A 255 17.35 45.57 49.42
CA ILE A 255 18.50 46.42 49.82
C ILE A 255 18.62 46.67 51.34
N TRP A 256 17.55 46.45 52.11
CA TRP A 256 17.57 46.52 53.58
C TRP A 256 17.89 45.17 54.26
N GLY A 257 18.25 44.15 53.47
CA GLY A 257 18.64 42.82 53.94
C GLY A 257 17.55 42.09 54.74
N ASP A 258 16.28 42.43 54.54
CA ASP A 258 15.13 41.89 55.29
C ASP A 258 15.22 42.10 56.81
N GLY A 259 15.93 43.15 57.24
CA GLY A 259 16.04 43.53 58.64
C GLY A 259 16.31 45.01 58.83
N ASN A 260 16.94 45.36 59.97
CA ASN A 260 17.38 46.73 60.24
C ASN A 260 18.83 46.93 59.77
N CYS A 261 19.45 48.08 60.08
CA CYS A 261 20.85 48.43 59.78
C CYS A 261 21.95 47.46 60.29
N THR A 262 21.59 46.28 60.80
CA THR A 262 22.52 45.19 61.16
C THR A 262 22.44 44.00 60.21
N LYS A 263 21.53 44.07 59.23
CA LYS A 263 21.38 43.15 58.11
C LYS A 263 21.85 43.86 56.84
N ASP A 264 22.27 43.06 55.89
CA ASP A 264 22.96 43.47 54.69
C ASP A 264 22.38 42.65 53.52
N ASP A 265 22.31 43.24 52.34
CA ASP A 265 21.93 42.58 51.09
C ASP A 265 23.13 41.86 50.41
N PHE A 266 24.32 41.99 51.02
CA PHE A 266 25.59 41.40 50.62
C PHE A 266 26.17 42.02 49.35
N CYS A 267 25.85 43.29 49.09
CA CYS A 267 26.47 44.14 48.07
C CYS A 267 27.15 45.34 48.75
N ASP A 268 28.45 45.53 48.57
CA ASP A 268 29.17 46.62 49.27
C ASP A 268 28.87 48.00 48.65
N ASP A 269 28.32 48.03 47.43
CA ASP A 269 27.97 49.23 46.68
C ASP A 269 26.50 49.67 46.81
N THR A 270 25.69 48.94 47.59
CA THR A 270 24.37 49.33 48.06
C THR A 270 24.47 49.87 49.51
N PRO A 271 24.12 51.15 49.77
CA PRO A 271 24.02 51.69 51.13
C PRO A 271 23.09 50.88 52.03
N ASN A 272 23.41 50.76 53.32
CA ASN A 272 22.54 50.04 54.25
C ASN A 272 21.20 50.79 54.39
N ALA A 273 20.10 50.05 54.29
CA ALA A 273 18.77 50.55 54.62
C ALA A 273 18.21 49.82 55.85
N SER A 274 17.42 50.54 56.66
CA SER A 274 16.83 50.00 57.89
C SER A 274 15.50 49.28 57.68
N ALA A 275 14.87 49.50 56.53
CA ALA A 275 13.59 48.95 56.08
C ALA A 275 13.39 49.31 54.60
N ALA A 276 12.33 48.73 54.00
CA ALA A 276 11.85 49.10 52.68
C ALA A 276 11.39 50.56 52.60
N ASN A 277 11.65 51.20 51.46
CA ASN A 277 11.13 52.52 51.14
C ASN A 277 9.93 52.44 50.19
N PHE A 278 9.03 53.41 50.28
CA PHE A 278 7.80 53.47 49.48
C PHE A 278 7.60 54.85 48.89
N GLY A 279 7.00 54.94 47.70
CA GLY A 279 6.97 56.18 46.94
C GLY A 279 8.37 56.51 46.41
N CYS A 280 8.71 57.80 46.41
CA CYS A 280 10.03 58.28 45.96
C CYS A 280 10.70 59.15 47.04
N PRO A 281 10.99 58.58 48.22
CA PRO A 281 11.50 59.36 49.34
C PRO A 281 12.97 59.72 49.11
N ASN A 282 13.42 60.81 49.73
CA ASN A 282 14.86 61.07 49.89
C ASN A 282 15.19 60.85 51.36
N VAL A 283 15.77 59.70 51.66
CA VAL A 283 15.94 59.20 53.03
C VAL A 283 17.32 58.59 53.20
N ASN A 284 17.84 58.71 54.41
CA ASN A 284 18.99 57.97 54.89
C ASN A 284 18.58 57.38 56.24
N SER A 285 18.28 56.10 56.25
CA SER A 285 17.66 55.42 57.39
C SER A 285 18.69 54.76 58.31
N CYS A 286 19.91 54.54 57.83
CA CYS A 286 21.05 54.04 58.58
C CYS A 286 22.13 55.12 58.83
N ASN A 287 23.20 54.75 59.52
CA ASN A 287 24.34 55.63 59.75
C ASN A 287 25.62 54.83 59.52
N ASP A 288 26.07 54.86 58.27
CA ASP A 288 27.10 53.97 57.73
C ASP A 288 28.52 54.52 57.93
N GLY A 289 28.66 55.58 58.74
CA GLY A 289 29.96 56.17 59.01
C GLY A 289 30.37 57.15 57.93
N ASN A 290 31.59 57.08 57.40
CA ASN A 290 32.05 58.01 56.35
C ASN A 290 32.66 57.22 55.18
N PRO A 291 32.04 57.23 53.99
CA PRO A 291 30.86 58.02 53.61
C PRO A 291 29.56 57.52 54.27
N ASN A 292 28.58 58.42 54.44
CA ASN A 292 27.20 58.11 54.88
C ASN A 292 26.22 58.40 53.73
N PRO A 293 26.23 57.60 52.65
CA PRO A 293 25.31 57.79 51.53
C PRO A 293 23.84 57.63 51.99
N PRO A 294 22.87 58.27 51.30
CA PRO A 294 21.45 57.99 51.52
C PRO A 294 21.10 56.56 51.10
N ASP A 295 19.93 56.07 51.52
CA ASP A 295 19.36 54.81 51.03
C ASP A 295 19.23 54.91 49.51
N MET A 296 19.57 53.83 48.79
CA MET A 296 19.49 53.80 47.32
C MET A 296 18.05 53.47 46.88
N VAL A 297 17.16 54.42 47.10
CA VAL A 297 15.71 54.34 46.80
C VAL A 297 15.41 54.07 45.32
N GLU A 298 16.37 54.36 44.45
CA GLU A 298 16.33 54.10 43.02
C GLU A 298 16.68 52.67 42.62
N ASN A 299 17.17 51.86 43.56
CA ASN A 299 17.52 50.47 43.28
C ASN A 299 16.27 49.63 43.02
N TYR A 300 16.33 48.76 41.99
CA TYR A 300 15.21 47.88 41.67
C TYR A 300 14.86 46.91 42.81
N MET A 301 15.77 46.65 43.75
CA MET A 301 15.54 45.78 44.91
C MET A 301 14.98 46.50 46.16
N ASP A 302 14.57 47.78 46.04
CA ASP A 302 13.74 48.46 47.05
C ASP A 302 12.23 48.29 46.74
N TYR A 303 11.34 48.85 47.56
CA TYR A 303 9.87 48.84 47.36
C TYR A 303 9.31 50.20 46.91
N THR A 304 10.12 51.06 46.32
CA THR A 304 9.69 52.36 45.81
C THR A 304 8.67 52.23 44.67
N ASP A 305 8.13 53.35 44.20
CA ASP A 305 7.25 53.33 43.03
C ASP A 305 8.07 53.13 41.75
N ASP A 306 7.49 52.50 40.73
CA ASP A 306 8.22 52.10 39.52
C ASP A 306 8.97 53.28 38.86
N ASP A 307 8.34 54.46 38.84
CA ASP A 307 8.90 55.72 38.29
C ASP A 307 10.21 56.17 38.94
N CYS A 308 10.54 55.61 40.10
CA CYS A 308 11.70 55.98 40.90
C CYS A 308 12.80 54.94 40.89
N MET A 309 12.57 53.77 40.30
CA MET A 309 13.56 52.73 40.15
C MET A 309 14.27 52.80 38.78
N ASP A 310 15.60 52.85 38.79
CA ASP A 310 16.39 52.94 37.57
C ASP A 310 17.76 52.22 37.59
N ILE A 311 18.13 51.53 38.67
CA ILE A 311 19.50 51.00 38.84
C ILE A 311 19.59 49.58 39.44
N PHE A 312 20.46 48.77 38.84
CA PHE A 312 21.23 47.70 39.52
C PHE A 312 22.70 48.14 39.66
N THR A 313 23.38 47.63 40.69
CA THR A 313 24.79 47.94 40.97
C THR A 313 25.76 46.87 40.44
N ALA A 314 27.06 47.15 40.52
CA ALA A 314 28.09 46.24 40.04
C ALA A 314 28.21 44.97 40.88
N ASP A 315 28.09 45.07 42.21
CA ASP A 315 28.08 43.90 43.08
C ASP A 315 26.80 43.07 42.89
N GLN A 316 25.65 43.73 42.63
CA GLN A 316 24.43 43.04 42.25
C GLN A 316 24.62 42.25 40.94
N ALA A 317 25.22 42.86 39.90
CA ALA A 317 25.56 42.18 38.66
C ALA A 317 26.50 40.98 38.90
N ASP A 318 27.53 41.12 39.74
CA ASP A 318 28.46 40.03 40.06
C ASP A 318 27.75 38.83 40.72
N ARG A 319 26.78 39.08 41.61
CA ARG A 319 25.96 38.02 42.21
C ARG A 319 25.11 37.29 41.17
N MET A 320 24.47 38.01 40.26
CA MET A 320 23.69 37.39 39.17
C MET A 320 24.58 36.51 38.28
N HIS A 321 25.80 36.96 37.95
CA HIS A 321 26.75 36.20 37.14
C HIS A 321 27.24 34.92 37.82
N VAL A 322 27.42 34.93 39.15
CA VAL A 322 27.68 33.70 39.92
C VAL A 322 26.54 32.71 39.74
N VAL A 323 25.28 33.17 39.88
CA VAL A 323 24.09 32.32 39.70
C VAL A 323 24.06 31.72 38.29
N MET A 324 24.40 32.50 37.27
CA MET A 324 24.48 32.06 35.86
C MET A 324 25.71 31.18 35.54
N GLY A 325 26.66 31.03 36.47
CA GLY A 325 27.76 30.07 36.34
C GLY A 325 29.12 30.62 35.96
N ALA A 326 29.34 31.94 36.04
CA ALA A 326 30.60 32.57 35.65
C ALA A 326 31.84 32.01 36.38
N THR A 327 31.67 31.36 37.54
CA THR A 327 32.76 30.76 38.33
C THR A 327 32.90 29.25 38.19
N GLY A 328 32.06 28.60 37.37
CA GLY A 328 32.04 27.14 37.19
C GLY A 328 31.38 26.36 38.33
N SER A 329 30.70 27.04 39.26
CA SER A 329 29.78 26.47 40.25
C SER A 329 28.45 27.22 40.14
N PRO A 330 27.64 26.97 39.11
CA PRO A 330 26.40 27.70 38.88
C PRO A 330 25.29 27.30 39.86
N SER A 331 24.25 28.11 39.94
CA SER A 331 22.97 27.62 40.48
C SER A 331 22.35 26.60 39.51
N PRO A 332 21.78 25.48 39.99
CA PRO A 332 21.06 24.54 39.15
C PRO A 332 19.96 25.22 38.33
N ARG A 333 19.72 24.72 37.11
CA ARG A 333 18.77 25.25 36.10
C ARG A 333 19.21 26.56 35.43
N ARG A 334 19.66 27.56 36.20
CA ARG A 334 20.02 28.90 35.68
C ARG A 334 21.17 28.87 34.68
N ALA A 335 22.17 28.03 34.94
CA ALA A 335 23.31 27.84 34.03
C ALA A 335 22.93 27.30 32.65
N GLU A 336 21.84 26.53 32.57
CA GLU A 336 21.45 25.85 31.33
C GLU A 336 20.73 26.78 30.35
N LEU A 337 20.10 27.85 30.87
CA LEU A 337 19.28 28.76 30.08
C LEU A 337 20.05 29.46 28.96
N ASN A 338 21.34 29.73 29.17
CA ASN A 338 22.18 30.36 28.15
C ASN A 338 22.50 29.42 26.97
N ASN A 339 22.31 28.11 27.14
CA ASN A 339 22.46 27.12 26.07
C ASN A 339 21.13 26.82 25.37
N SER A 340 20.02 27.35 25.88
CA SER A 340 18.72 27.10 25.30
C SER A 340 18.56 27.78 23.94
N THR A 341 18.09 27.02 22.96
CA THR A 341 17.87 27.49 21.59
C THR A 341 16.44 27.98 21.35
N VAL A 342 15.58 27.92 22.37
CA VAL A 342 14.13 28.11 22.21
C VAL A 342 13.71 29.53 21.79
N CYS A 343 14.60 30.52 21.90
CA CYS A 343 14.40 31.88 21.36
C CYS A 343 14.79 32.06 19.89
N SER A 344 15.61 31.14 19.35
CA SER A 344 16.20 31.27 18.02
C SER A 344 15.45 30.40 17.04
N LEU A 345 14.62 31.01 16.21
CA LEU A 345 13.99 30.32 15.09
C LEU A 345 14.94 30.37 13.87
N THR A 346 15.44 29.22 13.44
CA THR A 346 15.98 29.07 12.07
C THR A 346 14.87 28.66 11.12
N PRO A 347 14.72 29.35 9.96
CA PRO A 347 13.88 28.86 8.87
C PRO A 347 14.27 27.44 8.51
N CYS A 348 13.29 26.55 8.58
CA CYS A 348 13.50 25.12 8.48
C CYS A 348 12.53 24.57 7.43
N ILE A 349 13.10 23.79 6.51
CA ILE A 349 12.38 23.18 5.40
C ILE A 349 12.20 21.70 5.70
N ALA A 350 10.95 21.23 5.63
CA ALA A 350 10.61 19.81 5.78
C ALA A 350 9.76 19.33 4.61
N LEU A 351 9.84 18.03 4.32
CA LEU A 351 8.84 17.36 3.49
C LEU A 351 7.64 17.00 4.36
N VAL A 352 6.45 17.21 3.82
CA VAL A 352 5.17 16.81 4.43
C VAL A 352 4.89 15.36 4.04
N GLU A 353 4.25 14.60 4.94
CA GLU A 353 3.80 13.24 4.64
C GLU A 353 2.97 13.19 3.35
N ILE A 354 3.22 12.16 2.57
CA ILE A 354 2.47 11.77 1.38
C ILE A 354 1.70 10.48 1.71
N PRO A 355 0.61 10.17 0.98
CA PRO A 355 -0.05 8.87 1.13
C PRO A 355 0.93 7.71 0.95
N ASN A 356 0.76 6.67 1.76
CA ASN A 356 1.70 5.54 1.83
C ASN A 356 1.76 4.71 0.55
N ALA A 357 0.67 4.68 -0.23
CA ALA A 357 0.60 3.93 -1.47
C ALA A 357 -0.30 4.61 -2.51
N TYR A 358 0.00 4.37 -3.78
CA TYR A 358 -0.85 4.68 -4.93
C TYR A 358 -0.94 3.42 -5.79
N SER A 359 -2.14 3.08 -6.24
CA SER A 359 -2.29 2.14 -7.35
C SER A 359 -1.75 2.78 -8.62
N GLU A 360 -1.00 2.00 -9.40
CA GLU A 360 -0.68 2.40 -10.75
C GLU A 360 -1.99 2.66 -11.52
N PRO A 361 -2.10 3.79 -12.23
CA PRO A 361 -3.26 4.05 -13.07
C PRO A 361 -3.26 3.14 -14.30
N SER A 362 -4.46 2.79 -14.81
CA SER A 362 -4.63 2.11 -16.10
C SER A 362 -3.67 2.69 -17.14
N HIS A 363 -2.97 1.83 -17.88
CA HIS A 363 -1.73 2.05 -18.64
C HIS A 363 -1.79 3.07 -19.80
N CYS A 364 -2.78 3.95 -19.77
CA CYS A 364 -3.09 5.01 -20.72
C CYS A 364 -3.29 6.38 -20.07
N THR A 365 -3.12 6.47 -18.74
CA THR A 365 -3.21 7.73 -17.99
C THR A 365 -2.11 7.80 -16.94
N ASP A 366 -1.56 9.00 -16.72
CA ASP A 366 -0.61 9.26 -15.64
C ASP A 366 -1.34 9.68 -14.35
N SER A 367 -0.84 9.24 -13.20
CA SER A 367 -1.31 9.68 -11.88
C SER A 367 -0.39 10.78 -11.34
N VAL A 368 -0.95 11.89 -10.87
CA VAL A 368 -0.16 13.01 -10.33
C VAL A 368 -0.07 12.92 -8.82
N VAL A 369 1.15 12.81 -8.30
CA VAL A 369 1.44 12.84 -6.86
C VAL A 369 1.93 14.24 -6.48
N LEU A 370 1.32 14.81 -5.43
CA LEU A 370 1.73 16.09 -4.85
C LEU A 370 2.65 15.86 -3.67
N VAL A 371 3.81 16.52 -3.70
CA VAL A 371 4.78 16.48 -2.59
C VAL A 371 4.77 17.83 -1.89
N GLY A 372 4.28 17.84 -0.65
CA GLY A 372 4.28 19.03 0.19
C GLY A 372 5.69 19.34 0.70
N VAL A 373 6.13 20.58 0.53
CA VAL A 373 7.32 21.14 1.18
C VAL A 373 6.85 22.23 2.12
N TYR A 374 7.16 22.09 3.39
CA TYR A 374 6.79 23.00 4.46
C TYR A 374 7.96 23.89 4.86
N LEU A 375 7.68 25.18 5.05
CA LEU A 375 8.58 26.16 5.63
C LEU A 375 7.95 26.74 6.90
N ASN A 376 8.54 26.44 8.06
CA ASN A 376 8.01 26.81 9.37
C ASN A 376 8.13 28.31 9.70
N LEU A 377 9.17 28.97 9.19
CA LEU A 377 9.47 30.37 9.43
C LEU A 377 9.91 31.07 8.16
N ALA A 378 9.54 32.34 8.06
CA ALA A 378 9.82 33.17 6.90
C ALA A 378 11.33 33.36 6.75
N ASN A 379 11.86 33.08 5.56
CA ASN A 379 13.25 33.36 5.24
C ASN A 379 13.46 34.86 5.01
N SER A 380 14.63 35.36 5.39
CA SER A 380 15.03 36.76 5.20
C SER A 380 15.24 37.11 3.72
N THR A 381 15.55 36.12 2.88
CA THR A 381 15.60 36.21 1.41
C THR A 381 14.95 34.98 0.79
N SER A 382 14.57 35.05 -0.50
CA SER A 382 13.91 33.91 -1.15
C SER A 382 14.79 32.65 -1.13
N VAL A 383 14.20 31.51 -0.79
CA VAL A 383 14.84 30.19 -0.79
C VAL A 383 14.21 29.31 -1.87
N THR A 384 15.02 28.56 -2.59
CA THR A 384 14.56 27.57 -3.57
C THR A 384 14.95 26.18 -3.12
N VAL A 385 13.96 25.31 -3.00
CA VAL A 385 14.08 23.89 -2.66
C VAL A 385 13.96 23.08 -3.94
N THR A 386 14.91 22.19 -4.18
CA THR A 386 14.86 21.26 -5.32
C THR A 386 14.78 19.83 -4.78
N LEU A 387 13.75 19.12 -5.22
CA LEU A 387 13.49 17.73 -4.87
C LEU A 387 14.09 16.78 -5.90
N GLY A 388 14.32 15.55 -5.45
CA GLY A 388 14.71 14.43 -6.28
C GLY A 388 14.19 13.12 -5.73
N PHE A 389 14.40 12.06 -6.49
CA PHE A 389 14.18 10.69 -6.04
C PHE A 389 15.49 10.20 -5.40
N ASP A 390 15.37 9.60 -4.22
CA ASP A 390 16.51 9.03 -3.50
C ASP A 390 17.01 7.79 -4.25
N PRO A 391 18.34 7.53 -4.28
CA PRO A 391 18.89 6.31 -4.87
C PRO A 391 18.37 4.99 -4.29
N SER A 392 17.71 5.00 -3.12
CA SER A 392 17.04 3.82 -2.56
C SER A 392 15.70 3.49 -3.23
N SER A 393 15.15 4.39 -4.06
CA SER A 393 13.93 4.12 -4.81
C SER A 393 14.13 2.92 -5.73
N THR A 394 13.16 2.02 -5.81
CA THR A 394 13.19 0.90 -6.76
C THR A 394 12.61 1.28 -8.10
N ALA A 395 11.70 2.27 -8.13
CA ALA A 395 11.10 2.81 -9.34
C ALA A 395 12.09 3.52 -10.26
N SER A 396 11.97 3.23 -11.54
CA SER A 396 12.76 3.67 -12.68
C SER A 396 12.30 5.00 -13.24
N ILE A 397 13.23 5.74 -13.84
CA ILE A 397 12.98 7.03 -14.47
C ILE A 397 13.45 6.95 -15.93
N PRO A 398 12.64 7.30 -16.93
CA PRO A 398 11.31 7.91 -16.83
C PRO A 398 10.15 6.90 -16.89
N ASP A 399 10.47 5.61 -16.88
CA ASP A 399 9.54 4.52 -17.22
C ASP A 399 8.39 4.48 -16.21
N ASP A 400 8.69 4.45 -14.91
CA ASP A 400 7.67 4.30 -13.85
C ASP A 400 7.32 5.66 -13.21
N ILE A 401 8.31 6.56 -13.09
CA ILE A 401 8.12 7.89 -12.49
C ILE A 401 8.85 9.02 -13.24
N SER A 402 8.23 10.21 -13.26
CA SER A 402 8.93 11.42 -13.72
C SER A 402 8.41 12.72 -13.12
N TRP A 403 9.31 13.68 -12.89
CA TRP A 403 8.94 14.98 -12.33
C TRP A 403 8.14 15.83 -13.32
N ILE A 404 6.99 16.35 -12.87
CA ILE A 404 6.26 17.44 -13.55
C ILE A 404 6.87 18.78 -13.11
N SER A 405 7.04 18.96 -11.80
CA SER A 405 7.72 20.10 -11.20
C SER A 405 8.46 19.69 -9.92
N ASN A 406 9.79 19.77 -9.93
CA ASN A 406 10.63 19.35 -8.79
C ASN A 406 11.21 20.52 -7.98
N SER A 407 10.86 21.77 -8.31
CA SER A 407 11.45 22.96 -7.71
C SER A 407 10.40 23.89 -7.16
N ILE A 408 10.60 24.33 -5.92
CA ILE A 408 9.72 25.22 -5.19
C ILE A 408 10.52 26.41 -4.70
N THR A 409 10.02 27.63 -4.95
CA THR A 409 10.58 28.85 -4.38
C THR A 409 9.63 29.43 -3.33
N PHE A 410 10.14 29.63 -2.12
CA PHE A 410 9.53 30.50 -1.12
C PHE A 410 10.16 31.89 -1.27
N ASN A 411 9.34 32.91 -1.47
CA ASN A 411 9.80 34.29 -1.53
C ASN A 411 10.22 34.77 -0.13
N ALA A 412 11.00 35.85 -0.07
CA ALA A 412 11.33 36.50 1.20
C ALA A 412 10.05 36.80 2.01
N ASN A 413 10.07 36.48 3.30
CA ASN A 413 8.93 36.59 4.22
C ASN A 413 7.73 35.66 3.95
N GLU A 414 7.89 34.64 3.12
CA GLU A 414 6.85 33.63 2.86
C GLU A 414 7.02 32.40 3.77
N THR A 415 5.92 31.81 4.24
CA THR A 415 5.86 30.59 5.07
C THR A 415 4.75 29.65 4.59
N GLY A 416 4.67 28.45 5.16
CA GLY A 416 3.59 27.48 4.90
C GLY A 416 4.01 26.37 3.94
N ILE A 417 3.02 25.69 3.35
CA ILE A 417 3.22 24.53 2.48
C ILE A 417 3.11 24.95 1.01
N LYS A 418 4.04 24.48 0.19
CA LYS A 418 3.95 24.51 -1.27
C LYS A 418 4.12 23.12 -1.84
N TYR A 419 3.63 22.89 -3.04
CA TYR A 419 3.60 21.56 -3.65
C TYR A 419 4.53 21.50 -4.86
N ALA A 420 5.39 20.48 -4.86
CA ALA A 420 6.01 19.92 -6.05
C ALA A 420 5.10 18.79 -6.57
N SER A 421 5.36 18.30 -7.77
CA SER A 421 4.58 17.21 -8.35
C SER A 421 5.41 16.33 -9.27
N PHE A 422 5.19 15.04 -9.18
CA PHE A 422 5.67 14.05 -10.15
C PHE A 422 4.49 13.22 -10.62
N LYS A 423 4.68 12.51 -11.73
CA LYS A 423 3.74 11.52 -12.22
C LYS A 423 4.24 10.12 -11.95
N ILE A 424 3.32 9.26 -11.54
CA ILE A 424 3.41 7.81 -11.73
C ILE A 424 2.91 7.56 -13.15
N VAL A 425 3.75 6.96 -13.96
CA VAL A 425 3.44 6.61 -15.34
C VAL A 425 2.72 5.27 -15.30
N GLY A 426 1.59 5.12 -16.01
CA GLY A 426 1.01 3.81 -16.26
C GLY A 426 1.59 3.30 -17.57
N ASP A 427 2.47 2.31 -17.54
CA ASP A 427 3.28 1.93 -18.72
C ASP A 427 3.02 0.51 -19.27
N GLY A 428 2.25 -0.31 -18.54
CA GLY A 428 1.82 -1.65 -18.94
C GLY A 428 2.98 -2.65 -18.91
N ILE A 429 4.07 -2.32 -18.22
CA ILE A 429 5.20 -3.19 -18.00
C ILE A 429 4.97 -4.01 -16.73
N VAL A 430 4.73 -5.30 -16.95
CA VAL A 430 4.74 -6.33 -15.91
C VAL A 430 5.99 -6.28 -15.02
N GLU A 431 5.82 -5.78 -13.78
CA GLU A 431 6.88 -5.65 -12.78
C GLU A 431 6.49 -6.13 -11.38
N ASN A 432 7.01 -5.53 -10.30
CA ASN A 432 6.51 -5.76 -8.95
C ASN A 432 6.26 -4.41 -8.30
N SER A 433 5.46 -4.35 -7.24
CA SER A 433 5.28 -3.10 -6.48
C SER A 433 6.61 -2.46 -6.08
N GLU A 434 6.69 -1.15 -6.26
CA GLU A 434 7.93 -0.39 -6.17
C GLU A 434 7.87 0.68 -5.08
N GLU A 435 9.01 1.06 -4.53
CA GLU A 435 9.12 2.16 -3.57
C GLU A 435 9.72 3.40 -4.24
N VAL A 436 9.03 4.53 -4.11
CA VAL A 436 9.55 5.86 -4.47
C VAL A 436 9.89 6.60 -3.20
N VAL A 437 11.17 6.87 -2.97
CA VAL A 437 11.66 7.63 -1.81
C VAL A 437 12.01 9.04 -2.28
N ILE A 438 11.40 10.06 -1.67
CA ILE A 438 11.62 11.46 -2.08
C ILE A 438 12.63 12.12 -1.15
N THR A 439 13.57 12.86 -1.74
CA THR A 439 14.63 13.56 -1.02
C THR A 439 14.75 15.02 -1.46
N ILE A 440 15.36 15.83 -0.60
CA ILE A 440 15.73 17.21 -0.92
C ILE A 440 17.15 17.20 -1.50
N LEU A 441 17.28 17.43 -2.81
CA LEU A 441 18.58 17.46 -3.49
C LEU A 441 19.40 18.70 -3.13
N SER A 442 18.75 19.85 -3.04
CA SER A 442 19.43 21.10 -2.67
C SER A 442 18.47 22.16 -2.16
N ILE A 443 19.01 23.02 -1.30
CA ILE A 443 18.40 24.26 -0.83
C ILE A 443 19.36 25.38 -1.24
N THR A 444 18.85 26.37 -1.99
CA THR A 444 19.68 27.47 -2.52
C THR A 444 19.02 28.83 -2.28
N GLY A 445 19.84 29.81 -1.88
CA GLY A 445 19.35 31.11 -1.41
C GLY A 445 18.79 31.04 0.01
N GLY A 446 18.54 32.19 0.65
CA GLY A 446 17.97 32.22 2.00
C GLY A 446 18.92 31.77 3.12
N ASP A 447 18.33 31.72 4.31
CA ASP A 447 18.86 31.18 5.57
C ASP A 447 18.20 29.83 5.95
N GLY A 448 17.42 29.26 5.05
CA GLY A 448 16.73 27.98 5.24
C GLY A 448 17.68 26.79 5.31
N SER A 449 17.53 25.94 6.32
CA SER A 449 18.31 24.71 6.48
C SER A 449 17.41 23.49 6.72
N LEU A 450 18.01 22.30 6.55
CA LEU A 450 17.33 21.00 6.72
C LEU A 450 17.26 20.55 8.19
N GLU A 451 18.08 21.12 9.09
CA GLU A 451 18.55 20.40 10.29
C GLU A 451 17.62 20.39 11.51
N ALA A 452 16.39 20.94 11.48
CA ALA A 452 15.64 21.15 12.73
C ALA A 452 14.21 20.58 12.85
N CYS A 453 13.54 20.11 11.80
CA CYS A 453 12.07 19.86 11.90
C CYS A 453 11.53 18.53 11.36
N ASN A 454 12.31 17.73 10.63
CA ASN A 454 11.92 16.35 10.29
C ASN A 454 13.12 15.56 9.77
N THR A 455 13.32 14.32 10.23
CA THR A 455 14.41 13.44 9.79
C THR A 455 13.94 12.23 8.98
N SER A 456 12.64 11.99 8.81
CA SER A 456 12.15 10.91 7.95
C SER A 456 11.92 11.39 6.52
N LEU A 457 12.51 10.69 5.55
CA LEU A 457 12.19 10.87 4.15
C LEU A 457 10.81 10.25 3.90
N PRO A 458 9.87 10.96 3.26
CA PRO A 458 8.62 10.35 2.86
C PRO A 458 8.88 9.36 1.72
N SER A 459 8.29 8.17 1.83
CA SER A 459 8.24 7.19 0.75
C SER A 459 6.80 6.86 0.39
N VAL A 460 6.62 6.37 -0.83
CA VAL A 460 5.33 5.95 -1.36
C VAL A 460 5.52 4.65 -2.14
N THR A 461 4.65 3.69 -1.90
CA THR A 461 4.62 2.43 -2.66
C THR A 461 3.73 2.58 -3.90
N ILE A 462 4.27 2.28 -5.07
CA ILE A 462 3.49 2.07 -6.28
C ILE A 462 3.00 0.63 -6.24
N LEU A 463 1.68 0.44 -6.13
CA LEU A 463 1.06 -0.87 -6.23
C LEU A 463 0.82 -1.16 -7.70
N ASP A 464 1.77 -1.88 -8.28
CA ASP A 464 1.72 -2.43 -9.64
C ASP A 464 0.48 -3.32 -9.83
N ASP A 465 -0.29 -3.07 -10.89
CA ASP A 465 -1.45 -3.86 -11.32
C ASP A 465 -1.19 -4.72 -12.57
N ASP A 466 0.02 -4.68 -13.13
CA ASP A 466 0.43 -5.44 -14.30
C ASP A 466 0.63 -6.93 -13.99
N LYS A 467 -0.34 -7.71 -14.45
CA LYS A 467 -0.41 -9.15 -14.19
C LYS A 467 0.45 -9.94 -15.16
N ASN A 468 1.56 -10.53 -14.69
CA ASN A 468 2.28 -11.58 -15.42
C ASN A 468 1.56 -12.93 -15.38
N ILE A 469 0.38 -13.04 -15.99
CA ILE A 469 -0.42 -14.24 -15.72
C ILE A 469 -0.76 -14.98 -17.01
N GLU A 470 0.08 -15.97 -17.32
CA GLU A 470 -0.26 -17.00 -18.31
C GLU A 470 -1.20 -18.09 -17.73
N THR A 471 -1.32 -18.25 -16.39
CA THR A 471 -2.14 -19.36 -15.81
C THR A 471 -2.87 -19.09 -14.49
N SER A 472 -2.33 -18.33 -13.53
CA SER A 472 -2.97 -18.10 -12.21
C SER A 472 -2.62 -16.76 -11.54
N ILE A 473 -3.60 -16.13 -10.88
CA ILE A 473 -3.39 -14.95 -10.02
C ILE A 473 -2.95 -15.46 -8.65
N THR A 474 -1.83 -14.96 -8.12
CA THR A 474 -1.40 -15.26 -6.75
C THR A 474 -1.87 -14.18 -5.79
N ASP A 475 -2.29 -14.58 -4.59
CA ASP A 475 -2.67 -13.68 -3.48
C ASP A 475 -3.77 -12.63 -3.83
N TYR A 476 -4.82 -13.06 -4.52
CA TYR A 476 -5.97 -12.22 -4.84
C TYR A 476 -6.89 -12.01 -3.63
N TYR A 477 -7.25 -10.76 -3.33
CA TYR A 477 -8.16 -10.41 -2.24
C TYR A 477 -9.61 -10.34 -2.75
N PHE A 478 -10.43 -11.31 -2.34
CA PHE A 478 -11.88 -11.31 -2.57
C PHE A 478 -12.59 -10.32 -1.64
N ILE A 479 -12.10 -10.19 -0.40
CA ILE A 479 -12.55 -9.23 0.61
C ILE A 479 -11.30 -8.69 1.28
N ASP A 480 -11.16 -7.37 1.36
CA ASP A 480 -10.14 -6.70 2.17
C ASP A 480 -10.82 -5.53 2.87
N GLU A 481 -11.13 -5.70 4.15
CA GLU A 481 -11.87 -4.74 4.96
C GLU A 481 -11.12 -4.42 6.25
N ASN A 482 -10.64 -3.19 6.34
CA ASN A 482 -9.91 -2.66 7.50
C ASN A 482 -10.77 -1.71 8.36
N PHE A 483 -12.04 -1.48 7.99
CA PHE A 483 -12.99 -0.66 8.73
C PHE A 483 -12.59 0.81 8.97
N ASP A 484 -11.54 1.31 8.32
CA ASP A 484 -11.08 2.70 8.46
C ASP A 484 -12.13 3.72 7.96
N THR A 485 -12.98 3.27 7.04
CA THR A 485 -14.13 4.01 6.53
C THR A 485 -15.40 3.17 6.59
N GLU A 486 -16.54 3.76 6.25
CA GLU A 486 -17.81 3.02 6.23
C GLU A 486 -17.74 1.84 5.24
N PRO A 487 -17.89 0.59 5.70
CA PRO A 487 -17.61 -0.59 4.90
C PRO A 487 -18.69 -0.82 3.83
N SER A 488 -18.27 -0.90 2.55
CA SER A 488 -19.21 -1.01 1.42
C SER A 488 -19.77 -2.43 1.28
N GLY A 489 -21.10 -2.56 1.17
CA GLY A 489 -21.78 -3.83 0.93
C GLY A 489 -21.89 -4.75 2.17
N TRP A 490 -21.29 -4.37 3.30
CA TRP A 490 -21.48 -5.05 4.57
C TRP A 490 -22.87 -4.78 5.15
N THR A 491 -23.46 -5.79 5.79
CA THR A 491 -24.81 -5.69 6.36
C THR A 491 -24.82 -6.16 7.81
N VAL A 492 -25.38 -5.34 8.70
CA VAL A 492 -25.63 -5.68 10.10
C VAL A 492 -27.08 -6.12 10.28
N ILE A 493 -27.29 -7.26 10.93
CA ILE A 493 -28.61 -7.77 11.33
C ILE A 493 -28.67 -7.74 12.86
N ASP A 494 -29.49 -6.81 13.36
CA ASP A 494 -29.82 -6.69 14.77
C ASP A 494 -30.87 -7.76 15.16
N GLY A 495 -30.40 -8.79 15.88
CA GLY A 495 -31.21 -9.88 16.40
C GLY A 495 -31.43 -9.80 17.91
N GLY A 496 -30.93 -8.74 18.54
CA GLY A 496 -30.99 -8.49 19.97
C GLY A 496 -32.35 -8.00 20.45
N SER A 497 -32.40 -7.66 21.75
CA SER A 497 -33.58 -7.04 22.38
C SER A 497 -33.49 -5.52 22.50
N THR A 498 -32.35 -4.94 22.10
CA THR A 498 -32.08 -3.49 22.09
C THR A 498 -31.56 -3.10 20.70
N SER A 499 -31.21 -1.83 20.49
CA SER A 499 -30.61 -1.35 19.24
C SER A 499 -29.08 -1.40 19.25
N ASP A 500 -28.48 -2.00 20.28
CA ASP A 500 -27.03 -2.09 20.43
C ASP A 500 -26.53 -3.26 19.59
N THR A 501 -25.85 -2.95 18.49
CA THR A 501 -25.42 -3.92 17.49
C THR A 501 -23.98 -3.64 17.04
N TRP A 502 -23.52 -4.32 15.99
CA TRP A 502 -22.24 -4.02 15.35
C TRP A 502 -22.19 -2.57 14.89
N GLN A 503 -21.14 -1.85 15.29
CA GLN A 503 -20.90 -0.47 14.92
C GLN A 503 -19.43 -0.24 14.58
N LEU A 504 -19.18 0.75 13.73
CA LEU A 504 -17.85 1.26 13.49
C LEU A 504 -17.42 2.12 14.69
N SER A 505 -16.21 1.91 15.20
CA SER A 505 -15.70 2.66 16.36
C SER A 505 -14.22 2.96 16.20
N THR A 506 -13.82 4.22 16.45
CA THR A 506 -12.41 4.61 16.51
C THR A 506 -11.76 4.24 17.83
N LEU A 507 -12.51 4.38 18.93
CA LEU A 507 -12.02 4.14 20.28
C LEU A 507 -13.10 3.51 21.17
N TYR A 508 -12.69 2.55 21.99
CA TYR A 508 -13.46 2.12 23.17
C TYR A 508 -12.79 2.65 24.44
N GLY A 509 -13.33 3.75 24.96
CA GLY A 509 -12.68 4.57 25.98
C GLY A 509 -11.45 5.29 25.39
N SER A 510 -10.25 4.80 25.71
CA SER A 510 -8.97 5.31 25.19
C SER A 510 -8.19 4.23 24.40
N ASN A 511 -8.85 3.13 24.02
CA ASN A 511 -8.21 1.99 23.39
C ASN A 511 -8.73 1.77 21.96
N SER A 512 -7.87 1.27 21.08
CA SER A 512 -8.17 0.76 19.74
C SER A 512 -7.37 -0.54 19.52
N LEU A 513 -7.65 -1.32 18.48
CA LEU A 513 -6.88 -2.51 18.12
C LEU A 513 -5.53 -2.16 17.47
N ASN A 514 -5.50 -1.12 16.64
CA ASN A 514 -4.32 -0.67 15.88
C ASN A 514 -4.19 0.86 15.79
N GLY A 515 -5.13 1.62 16.37
CA GLY A 515 -5.14 3.09 16.32
C GLY A 515 -6.10 3.68 15.29
N THR A 516 -6.76 2.84 14.49
CA THR A 516 -7.78 3.25 13.52
C THR A 516 -9.17 2.71 13.90
N ASN A 517 -10.13 2.78 12.98
CA ASN A 517 -11.50 2.34 13.21
C ASN A 517 -11.59 0.81 13.15
N PHE A 518 -12.52 0.23 13.90
CA PHE A 518 -12.75 -1.21 13.93
C PHE A 518 -14.24 -1.53 14.09
N ALA A 519 -14.64 -2.75 13.73
CA ALA A 519 -15.98 -3.25 13.97
C ALA A 519 -16.14 -3.71 15.43
N PHE A 520 -17.15 -3.20 16.12
CA PHE A 520 -17.32 -3.41 17.55
C PHE A 520 -18.74 -3.75 17.95
N CYS A 521 -18.91 -4.72 18.85
CA CYS A 521 -20.20 -5.05 19.46
C CYS A 521 -20.04 -5.26 20.97
N ASP A 522 -20.83 -4.54 21.79
CA ASP A 522 -20.75 -4.51 23.25
C ASP A 522 -22.10 -4.83 23.90
N SER A 523 -22.17 -5.98 24.58
CA SER A 523 -23.37 -6.43 25.27
C SER A 523 -23.59 -5.75 26.62
N ASP A 524 -22.56 -5.17 27.24
CA ASP A 524 -22.70 -4.46 28.52
C ASP A 524 -23.44 -3.13 28.29
N ALA A 525 -23.13 -2.47 27.17
CA ALA A 525 -23.82 -1.27 26.71
C ALA A 525 -25.33 -1.48 26.52
N ALA A 526 -25.74 -2.69 26.08
CA ALA A 526 -27.15 -3.07 25.93
C ALA A 526 -27.91 -3.16 27.27
N GLY A 527 -27.20 -3.25 28.39
CA GLY A 527 -27.75 -3.18 29.74
C GLY A 527 -28.27 -4.51 30.31
N SER A 528 -28.47 -4.51 31.63
CA SER A 528 -28.81 -5.71 32.39
C SER A 528 -30.15 -6.32 31.97
N GLY A 529 -30.10 -7.55 31.45
CA GLY A 529 -31.27 -8.32 31.04
C GLY A 529 -31.52 -8.36 29.53
N SER A 530 -30.81 -7.53 28.75
CA SER A 530 -30.86 -7.48 27.29
C SER A 530 -30.06 -8.61 26.65
N THR A 531 -30.59 -9.20 25.59
CA THR A 531 -29.88 -10.17 24.74
C THR A 531 -29.28 -9.46 23.53
N THR A 532 -28.04 -9.79 23.20
CA THR A 532 -27.26 -9.28 22.07
C THR A 532 -27.02 -10.49 21.17
N TYR A 533 -27.74 -10.59 20.04
CA TYR A 533 -27.57 -11.65 19.05
C TYR A 533 -27.34 -10.98 17.71
N GLU A 534 -26.09 -10.57 17.49
CA GLU A 534 -25.75 -9.58 16.48
C GLU A 534 -24.97 -10.25 15.37
N THR A 535 -25.43 -10.07 14.14
CA THR A 535 -24.79 -10.68 12.97
C THR A 535 -24.27 -9.61 12.02
N MET A 536 -23.01 -9.74 11.62
CA MET A 536 -22.40 -8.94 10.56
C MET A 536 -22.09 -9.82 9.36
N LEU A 537 -22.58 -9.43 8.18
CA LEU A 537 -22.43 -10.15 6.91
C LEU A 537 -21.50 -9.36 5.98
N SER A 538 -20.57 -10.06 5.34
CA SER A 538 -19.78 -9.51 4.24
C SER A 538 -20.62 -9.36 2.96
N PRO A 539 -20.12 -8.65 1.94
CA PRO A 539 -20.57 -8.81 0.56
C PRO A 539 -20.48 -10.27 0.09
N VAL A 540 -21.26 -10.62 -0.93
CA VAL A 540 -21.16 -11.92 -1.62
C VAL A 540 -20.07 -11.83 -2.68
N VAL A 541 -19.17 -12.80 -2.69
CA VAL A 541 -18.01 -12.86 -3.60
C VAL A 541 -17.93 -14.23 -4.30
N ASN A 542 -17.38 -14.25 -5.51
CA ASN A 542 -17.17 -15.50 -6.25
C ASN A 542 -15.74 -16.01 -6.00
N THR A 543 -15.62 -17.17 -5.35
CA THR A 543 -14.31 -17.80 -5.08
C THR A 543 -14.15 -19.13 -5.83
N GLU A 544 -15.00 -19.46 -6.80
CA GLU A 544 -15.06 -20.79 -7.42
C GLU A 544 -13.74 -21.21 -8.09
N ASN A 545 -13.02 -20.24 -8.65
CA ASN A 545 -11.73 -20.46 -9.34
C ASN A 545 -10.52 -20.42 -8.40
N ALA A 546 -10.74 -20.25 -7.10
CA ALA A 546 -9.65 -20.17 -6.14
C ALA A 546 -8.94 -21.53 -6.02
N THR A 547 -7.61 -21.55 -6.16
CA THR A 547 -6.74 -22.71 -5.95
C THR A 547 -6.17 -22.73 -4.53
N THR A 548 -6.08 -21.57 -3.88
CA THR A 548 -5.96 -21.41 -2.42
C THR A 548 -7.02 -20.43 -1.94
N LEU A 549 -7.48 -20.53 -0.68
CA LEU A 549 -8.46 -19.60 -0.13
C LEU A 549 -8.34 -19.54 1.40
N THR A 550 -8.06 -18.37 1.92
CA THR A 550 -7.73 -18.13 3.33
C THR A 550 -8.52 -16.93 3.85
N LEU A 551 -9.03 -17.06 5.07
CA LEU A 551 -9.61 -15.95 5.84
C LEU A 551 -8.67 -15.54 6.97
N ASP A 552 -8.22 -14.30 6.92
CA ASP A 552 -7.46 -13.63 7.96
C ASP A 552 -8.29 -12.54 8.66
N PHE A 553 -8.13 -12.40 9.98
CA PHE A 553 -8.72 -11.31 10.74
C PHE A 553 -8.09 -11.13 12.12
N ASP A 554 -8.11 -9.90 12.62
CA ASP A 554 -7.73 -9.53 13.97
C ASP A 554 -8.95 -9.45 14.88
N GLN A 555 -8.80 -9.92 16.12
CA GLN A 555 -9.89 -9.85 17.10
C GLN A 555 -9.45 -9.52 18.52
N TYR A 556 -10.35 -8.86 19.24
CA TYR A 556 -10.36 -8.84 20.69
C TYR A 556 -11.74 -9.25 21.21
N PHE A 557 -11.86 -10.50 21.64
CA PHE A 557 -13.04 -11.01 22.32
C PHE A 557 -12.80 -11.04 23.82
N ARG A 558 -13.51 -10.20 24.57
CA ARG A 558 -13.37 -10.10 26.02
C ARG A 558 -14.55 -10.76 26.72
N VAL A 559 -14.25 -11.69 27.63
CA VAL A 559 -15.28 -12.46 28.33
C VAL A 559 -15.62 -11.91 29.72
N TYR A 560 -16.90 -12.02 30.11
CA TYR A 560 -17.38 -11.81 31.47
C TYR A 560 -17.70 -13.17 32.14
N THR A 561 -16.98 -13.52 33.20
CA THR A 561 -17.05 -14.85 33.82
C THR A 561 -18.23 -15.06 34.78
N GLY A 562 -19.07 -14.04 34.97
CA GLY A 562 -20.22 -14.07 35.89
C GLY A 562 -21.60 -14.12 35.22
N GLY A 563 -21.67 -14.06 33.89
CA GLY A 563 -22.89 -13.81 33.13
C GLY A 563 -23.40 -15.00 32.32
N TYR A 564 -24.06 -14.70 31.20
CA TYR A 564 -24.57 -15.71 30.27
C TYR A 564 -23.40 -16.39 29.54
N LYS A 565 -23.68 -17.52 28.88
CA LYS A 565 -22.65 -18.19 28.08
C LYS A 565 -22.49 -17.46 26.77
N GLU A 566 -21.68 -16.41 26.77
CA GLU A 566 -21.31 -15.69 25.57
C GLU A 566 -20.56 -16.57 24.56
N ASN A 567 -20.84 -16.31 23.29
CA ASN A 567 -20.36 -17.08 22.16
C ASN A 567 -20.11 -16.16 20.95
N THR A 568 -18.95 -16.32 20.31
CA THR A 568 -18.65 -15.71 19.02
C THR A 568 -18.49 -16.80 17.98
N GLN A 569 -19.02 -16.56 16.77
CA GLN A 569 -18.97 -17.49 15.66
C GLN A 569 -18.53 -16.78 14.39
N VAL A 570 -17.73 -17.48 13.59
CA VAL A 570 -17.48 -17.14 12.19
C VAL A 570 -17.99 -18.30 11.36
N ASP A 571 -18.92 -17.98 10.47
CA ASP A 571 -19.51 -18.91 9.53
C ASP A 571 -19.19 -18.48 8.09
N VAL A 572 -19.13 -19.46 7.20
CA VAL A 572 -18.97 -19.25 5.75
C VAL A 572 -20.13 -19.92 5.02
N TYR A 573 -20.58 -19.33 3.91
CA TYR A 573 -21.59 -19.94 3.06
C TYR A 573 -20.94 -20.86 2.03
N ASP A 574 -21.25 -22.16 2.06
CA ASP A 574 -20.66 -23.19 1.19
C ASP A 574 -21.36 -23.34 -0.19
N GLY A 575 -22.26 -22.41 -0.51
CA GLY A 575 -23.14 -22.45 -1.68
C GLY A 575 -24.52 -23.04 -1.39
N ALA A 576 -24.71 -23.74 -0.27
CA ALA A 576 -26.00 -24.33 0.12
C ALA A 576 -26.39 -24.06 1.59
N ASN A 577 -25.41 -24.04 2.49
CA ASN A 577 -25.59 -23.93 3.94
C ASN A 577 -24.53 -23.01 4.55
N TRP A 578 -24.87 -22.45 5.71
CA TRP A 578 -23.89 -21.79 6.56
C TRP A 578 -23.10 -22.81 7.38
N ILE A 579 -21.78 -22.78 7.26
CA ILE A 579 -20.85 -23.68 7.92
C ILE A 579 -20.04 -22.91 8.95
N ASN A 580 -20.09 -23.33 10.22
CA ASN A 580 -19.27 -22.73 11.27
C ASN A 580 -17.81 -23.18 11.12
N VAL A 581 -16.91 -22.23 10.94
CA VAL A 581 -15.47 -22.47 10.77
C VAL A 581 -14.66 -22.04 11.99
N TYR A 582 -15.21 -21.16 12.82
CA TYR A 582 -14.60 -20.73 14.07
C TYR A 582 -15.66 -20.46 15.15
N THR A 583 -15.36 -20.88 16.37
CA THR A 583 -16.18 -20.58 17.54
C THR A 583 -15.29 -20.27 18.74
N ARG A 584 -15.63 -19.22 19.49
CA ARG A 584 -15.10 -18.99 20.85
C ARG A 584 -16.24 -18.81 21.84
N THR A 585 -16.09 -19.43 22.99
CA THR A 585 -17.05 -19.34 24.08
C THR A 585 -16.39 -18.78 25.32
N GLN A 586 -17.21 -18.38 26.29
CA GLN A 586 -16.78 -18.04 27.65
C GLN A 586 -15.78 -19.06 28.25
N SER A 587 -15.92 -20.36 27.96
CA SER A 587 -15.05 -21.41 28.48
C SER A 587 -13.63 -21.37 27.91
N ASN A 588 -13.44 -20.74 26.76
CA ASN A 588 -12.14 -20.53 26.14
C ASN A 588 -11.39 -19.32 26.74
N GLY A 589 -12.08 -18.46 27.50
CA GLY A 589 -11.53 -17.24 28.07
C GLY A 589 -11.39 -16.10 27.05
N THR A 590 -10.95 -14.94 27.56
CA THR A 590 -10.62 -13.76 26.75
C THR A 590 -9.57 -14.10 25.70
N THR A 591 -9.77 -13.63 24.47
CA THR A 591 -8.89 -13.87 23.33
C THR A 591 -8.49 -12.54 22.71
N GLY A 592 -7.18 -12.23 22.68
CA GLY A 592 -6.65 -10.94 22.25
C GLY A 592 -6.61 -9.89 23.36
N ALA A 593 -6.09 -8.71 23.02
CA ALA A 593 -6.09 -7.50 23.84
C ALA A 593 -6.00 -6.27 22.94
N TRP A 594 -6.38 -5.08 23.43
CA TRP A 594 -6.27 -3.84 22.66
C TRP A 594 -4.86 -3.58 22.11
N SER A 595 -3.82 -3.75 22.92
CA SER A 595 -2.43 -3.52 22.49
C SER A 595 -1.77 -4.73 21.81
N ASN A 596 -2.49 -5.85 21.65
CA ASN A 596 -2.01 -7.08 21.02
C ASN A 596 -3.22 -7.91 20.59
N PRO A 597 -3.92 -7.49 19.52
CA PRO A 597 -5.09 -8.20 19.02
C PRO A 597 -4.70 -9.63 18.62
N ASN A 598 -5.65 -10.56 18.72
CA ASN A 598 -5.40 -11.92 18.31
C ASN A 598 -5.69 -12.09 16.82
N HIS A 599 -4.63 -12.21 16.02
CA HIS A 599 -4.71 -12.60 14.62
C HIS A 599 -5.16 -14.06 14.44
N ARG A 600 -5.96 -14.30 13.40
CA ARG A 600 -6.47 -15.62 13.01
C ARG A 600 -6.43 -15.82 11.50
N THR A 601 -5.95 -16.99 11.11
CA THR A 601 -5.91 -17.49 9.74
C THR A 601 -6.72 -18.79 9.66
N ILE A 602 -7.62 -18.91 8.68
CA ILE A 602 -8.47 -20.08 8.47
C ILE A 602 -8.44 -20.46 6.98
N ASP A 603 -8.06 -21.71 6.67
CA ASP A 603 -8.17 -22.26 5.32
C ASP A 603 -9.63 -22.57 4.99
N LEU A 604 -10.13 -21.94 3.92
CA LEU A 604 -11.50 -22.03 3.43
C LEU A 604 -11.62 -22.68 2.06
N LEU A 605 -10.53 -23.22 1.49
CA LEU A 605 -10.50 -23.73 0.11
C LEU A 605 -11.61 -24.77 -0.15
N VAL A 606 -11.91 -25.61 0.83
CA VAL A 606 -12.94 -26.66 0.73
C VAL A 606 -14.37 -26.12 0.60
N TYR A 607 -14.60 -24.83 0.87
CA TYR A 607 -15.91 -24.18 0.84
C TYR A 607 -16.10 -23.28 -0.39
N LYS A 608 -15.11 -23.18 -1.27
CA LYS A 608 -15.13 -22.24 -2.40
C LYS A 608 -16.38 -22.40 -3.28
N ASN A 609 -17.01 -21.29 -3.66
CA ASN A 609 -18.19 -21.28 -4.52
C ASN A 609 -18.47 -19.87 -5.07
N ALA A 610 -19.38 -19.75 -6.04
CA ALA A 610 -19.76 -18.48 -6.65
C ALA A 610 -20.55 -17.52 -5.74
N GLN A 611 -21.02 -17.97 -4.59
CA GLN A 611 -21.85 -17.21 -3.66
C GLN A 611 -21.23 -17.14 -2.25
N MET A 612 -19.89 -17.20 -2.16
CA MET A 612 -19.19 -17.18 -0.88
C MET A 612 -19.55 -15.91 -0.11
N GLN A 613 -19.83 -16.06 1.18
CA GLN A 613 -20.16 -14.97 2.08
C GLN A 613 -19.69 -15.31 3.49
N LEU A 614 -19.16 -14.33 4.20
CA LEU A 614 -18.73 -14.44 5.59
C LEU A 614 -19.81 -13.92 6.53
N ARG A 615 -19.92 -14.56 7.69
CA ARG A 615 -20.86 -14.16 8.74
C ARG A 615 -20.21 -14.22 10.12
N PHE A 616 -20.21 -13.10 10.83
CA PHE A 616 -19.69 -12.96 12.18
C PHE A 616 -20.87 -12.77 13.16
N ILE A 617 -20.99 -13.65 14.16
CA ILE A 617 -22.10 -13.64 15.12
C ILE A 617 -21.57 -13.44 16.53
N TYR A 618 -22.15 -12.47 17.25
CA TYR A 618 -21.96 -12.32 18.69
C TYR A 618 -23.27 -12.64 19.43
N ASP A 619 -23.28 -13.69 20.25
CA ASP A 619 -24.40 -14.08 21.12
C ASP A 619 -23.98 -13.88 22.59
N ALA A 620 -24.57 -12.89 23.25
CA ALA A 620 -24.25 -12.49 24.62
C ALA A 620 -25.47 -11.94 25.37
N LYS A 621 -25.39 -11.88 26.69
CA LYS A 621 -26.45 -11.28 27.50
C LYS A 621 -25.87 -10.57 28.72
N TRP A 622 -25.67 -9.26 28.59
CA TRP A 622 -25.05 -8.44 29.61
C TRP A 622 -23.65 -8.97 29.98
N ASP A 623 -22.91 -9.34 28.94
CA ASP A 623 -21.49 -9.70 28.99
C ASP A 623 -20.65 -8.56 28.37
N TYR A 624 -19.36 -8.74 28.10
CA TYR A 624 -18.54 -7.64 27.57
C TYR A 624 -18.70 -7.47 26.05
N TYR A 625 -17.66 -7.74 25.26
CA TYR A 625 -17.62 -7.27 23.87
C TYR A 625 -16.76 -8.12 22.96
N TRP A 626 -16.98 -7.94 21.66
CA TRP A 626 -16.14 -8.44 20.59
C TRP A 626 -15.77 -7.30 19.64
N ALA A 627 -14.46 -7.10 19.45
CA ALA A 627 -13.89 -6.21 18.45
C ALA A 627 -13.24 -7.04 17.32
N LEU A 628 -13.41 -6.59 16.08
CA LEU A 628 -12.88 -7.19 14.85
C LEU A 628 -12.25 -6.12 13.96
N ASP A 629 -11.16 -6.48 13.29
CA ASP A 629 -10.45 -5.61 12.36
C ASP A 629 -9.66 -6.43 11.32
N ASN A 630 -9.22 -5.78 10.23
CA ASN A 630 -8.39 -6.36 9.16
C ASN A 630 -8.94 -7.70 8.62
N ILE A 631 -10.22 -7.73 8.21
CA ILE A 631 -10.84 -8.94 7.67
C ILE A 631 -10.46 -9.11 6.20
N GLN A 632 -9.72 -10.17 5.90
CA GLN A 632 -9.18 -10.46 4.58
C GLN A 632 -9.59 -11.86 4.13
N LEU A 633 -10.30 -11.98 3.01
CA LEU A 633 -10.54 -13.25 2.31
C LEU A 633 -9.71 -13.22 1.05
N HIS A 634 -8.66 -14.04 0.98
CA HIS A 634 -7.68 -13.96 -0.10
C HIS A 634 -7.18 -15.34 -0.53
N GLY A 635 -6.59 -15.45 -1.72
CA GLY A 635 -5.98 -16.68 -2.21
C GLY A 635 -5.63 -16.64 -3.69
N ASP A 636 -5.04 -17.72 -4.17
CA ASP A 636 -4.63 -17.88 -5.56
C ASP A 636 -5.84 -18.27 -6.42
N LEU A 637 -5.89 -17.85 -7.68
CA LEU A 637 -6.97 -18.09 -8.66
C LEU A 637 -6.40 -18.69 -9.94
N ASP A 638 -7.06 -19.69 -10.51
CA ASP A 638 -6.85 -19.97 -11.94
C ASP A 638 -7.58 -18.90 -12.77
N LEU A 639 -6.95 -18.40 -13.84
CA LEU A 639 -7.63 -17.49 -14.77
C LEU A 639 -8.76 -18.21 -15.51
N MET A 640 -9.72 -17.44 -16.02
CA MET A 640 -10.73 -17.89 -16.97
C MET A 640 -10.64 -17.07 -18.25
N ALA A 641 -11.02 -17.65 -19.39
CA ALA A 641 -11.20 -16.89 -20.62
C ALA A 641 -12.45 -16.02 -20.51
N GLN A 642 -12.36 -14.75 -20.91
CA GLN A 642 -13.51 -13.86 -20.90
C GLN A 642 -14.51 -14.29 -21.96
N HIS A 643 -15.73 -14.68 -21.55
CA HIS A 643 -16.78 -15.08 -22.47
C HIS A 643 -17.72 -13.94 -22.85
N GLU A 644 -18.13 -13.10 -21.90
CA GLU A 644 -19.25 -12.16 -22.06
C GLU A 644 -18.88 -10.88 -22.83
N ILE A 645 -19.86 -10.26 -23.51
CA ILE A 645 -19.68 -8.98 -24.21
C ILE A 645 -19.33 -7.90 -23.19
N ASN A 646 -18.24 -7.18 -23.42
CA ASN A 646 -17.76 -6.14 -22.51
C ASN A 646 -17.52 -4.77 -23.18
N THR A 647 -18.13 -4.56 -24.34
CA THR A 647 -18.01 -3.30 -25.11
C THR A 647 -18.47 -2.04 -24.37
N SER A 648 -19.41 -2.19 -23.44
CA SER A 648 -20.01 -1.07 -22.69
C SER A 648 -19.23 -0.75 -21.41
N ASN A 649 -18.81 -1.78 -20.68
CA ASN A 649 -17.98 -1.74 -19.48
C ASN A 649 -17.26 -3.09 -19.40
N GLY A 650 -16.04 -3.12 -18.87
CA GLY A 650 -15.24 -4.35 -18.73
C GLY A 650 -14.22 -4.57 -19.83
N TYR A 651 -14.28 -3.83 -20.95
CA TYR A 651 -13.16 -3.78 -21.91
C TYR A 651 -11.86 -3.35 -21.22
N ASP A 652 -10.74 -3.67 -21.87
CA ASP A 652 -9.43 -3.27 -21.42
C ASP A 652 -8.76 -2.32 -22.40
N GLU A 653 -7.89 -1.43 -21.92
CA GLU A 653 -7.15 -0.50 -22.78
C GLU A 653 -5.74 -0.29 -22.25
N GLU A 654 -4.78 -0.88 -22.96
CA GLU A 654 -3.39 -0.95 -22.52
C GLU A 654 -2.44 -0.37 -23.56
N TYR A 655 -1.32 0.17 -23.10
CA TYR A 655 -0.30 0.72 -23.99
C TYR A 655 0.48 -0.40 -24.69
N LEU A 656 0.35 -0.49 -26.01
CA LEU A 656 1.05 -1.47 -26.85
C LEU A 656 2.21 -0.80 -27.61
N GLY A 657 3.30 -0.58 -26.88
CA GLY A 657 4.51 0.04 -27.39
C GLY A 657 5.44 -0.92 -28.15
N PRO A 658 6.56 -0.39 -28.67
CA PRO A 658 7.55 -1.15 -29.45
C PRO A 658 8.18 -2.32 -28.67
N ASN A 659 8.19 -3.53 -29.23
CA ASN A 659 8.79 -4.73 -28.62
C ASN A 659 8.20 -5.14 -27.25
N GLN A 660 7.00 -4.66 -26.91
CA GLN A 660 6.31 -5.01 -25.66
C GLN A 660 5.43 -6.25 -25.83
N THR A 661 5.15 -6.89 -24.69
CA THR A 661 4.16 -7.96 -24.56
C THR A 661 3.11 -7.48 -23.57
N VAL A 662 1.86 -7.47 -23.99
CA VAL A 662 0.74 -6.91 -23.22
C VAL A 662 -0.35 -7.97 -23.10
N TYR A 663 -0.96 -8.05 -21.93
CA TYR A 663 -2.10 -8.92 -21.65
C TYR A 663 -3.32 -8.04 -21.41
N PHE A 664 -4.47 -8.48 -21.92
CA PHE A 664 -5.73 -7.76 -21.81
C PHE A 664 -6.72 -8.61 -21.00
N TYR A 665 -7.35 -8.00 -20.00
CA TYR A 665 -8.27 -8.64 -19.06
C TYR A 665 -9.59 -7.88 -18.98
N ASP A 666 -10.68 -8.60 -18.78
CA ASP A 666 -11.95 -7.96 -18.50
C ASP A 666 -11.90 -7.24 -17.15
N GLN A 667 -12.05 -5.92 -17.15
CA GLN A 667 -11.87 -5.05 -15.98
C GLN A 667 -12.93 -5.26 -14.88
N ILE A 668 -13.99 -6.03 -15.14
CA ILE A 668 -15.03 -6.34 -14.15
C ILE A 668 -14.80 -7.72 -13.53
N SER A 669 -14.56 -8.72 -14.37
CA SER A 669 -14.44 -10.13 -13.96
C SER A 669 -13.01 -10.56 -13.68
N GLY A 670 -12.01 -9.84 -14.21
CA GLY A 670 -10.60 -10.21 -14.18
C GLY A 670 -10.21 -11.33 -15.15
N ASN A 671 -11.13 -11.76 -16.01
CA ASN A 671 -10.91 -12.85 -16.96
C ASN A 671 -9.98 -12.42 -18.11
N ILE A 672 -9.15 -13.33 -18.62
CA ILE A 672 -8.23 -13.01 -19.72
C ILE A 672 -8.97 -12.93 -21.07
N MET A 673 -8.71 -11.89 -21.83
CA MET A 673 -9.24 -11.71 -23.18
C MET A 673 -8.21 -12.06 -24.24
N MET A 674 -7.02 -11.46 -24.16
CA MET A 674 -6.03 -11.54 -25.23
C MET A 674 -4.62 -11.30 -24.71
N LYS A 675 -3.61 -11.86 -25.40
CA LYS A 675 -2.21 -11.45 -25.29
C LYS A 675 -1.75 -10.92 -26.63
N ILE A 676 -1.06 -9.78 -26.67
CA ILE A 676 -0.45 -9.25 -27.88
C ILE A 676 1.04 -9.00 -27.61
N GLU A 677 1.90 -9.63 -28.41
CA GLU A 677 3.33 -9.34 -28.46
C GLU A 677 3.61 -8.49 -29.69
N ASN A 678 4.07 -7.26 -29.49
CA ASN A 678 4.48 -6.39 -30.57
C ASN A 678 5.90 -6.72 -31.01
N LEU A 679 6.05 -7.51 -32.08
CA LEU A 679 7.35 -7.94 -32.59
C LEU A 679 8.04 -6.88 -33.47
N SER A 680 7.61 -5.61 -33.37
CA SER A 680 8.06 -4.52 -34.23
C SER A 680 8.48 -3.29 -33.42
N THR A 681 9.14 -2.34 -34.09
CA THR A 681 9.49 -1.05 -33.49
C THR A 681 8.37 0.00 -33.62
N PHE A 682 7.21 -0.37 -34.15
CA PHE A 682 6.07 0.54 -34.28
C PHE A 682 5.35 0.64 -32.94
N ASP A 683 4.86 1.82 -32.61
CA ASP A 683 4.12 2.09 -31.39
C ASP A 683 2.63 2.19 -31.73
N TYR A 684 1.82 1.27 -31.20
CA TYR A 684 0.37 1.26 -31.42
C TYR A 684 -0.36 2.20 -30.43
N GLY A 685 0.34 2.71 -29.42
CA GLY A 685 -0.22 3.49 -28.34
C GLY A 685 -1.24 2.70 -27.52
N CYS A 686 -2.12 3.43 -26.86
CA CYS A 686 -3.26 2.86 -26.14
C CYS A 686 -4.12 2.02 -27.07
N THR A 687 -4.25 0.75 -26.75
CA THR A 687 -4.91 -0.26 -27.55
C THR A 687 -6.02 -0.87 -26.74
N LYS A 688 -7.26 -0.55 -27.14
CA LYS A 688 -8.45 -1.11 -26.53
C LYS A 688 -8.68 -2.52 -27.05
N VAL A 689 -8.97 -3.48 -26.18
CA VAL A 689 -9.42 -4.83 -26.51
C VAL A 689 -10.76 -5.10 -25.84
N GLU A 690 -11.72 -5.59 -26.60
CA GLU A 690 -13.05 -5.94 -26.11
C GLU A 690 -13.56 -7.21 -26.78
N VAL A 691 -14.33 -8.02 -26.06
CA VAL A 691 -15.20 -9.05 -26.65
C VAL A 691 -16.44 -8.33 -27.16
N ASP A 692 -16.55 -8.22 -28.49
CA ASP A 692 -17.60 -7.45 -29.15
C ASP A 692 -18.79 -8.31 -29.60
N HIS A 693 -18.57 -9.61 -29.77
CA HIS A 693 -19.62 -10.59 -29.99
C HIS A 693 -19.39 -11.84 -29.15
N THR A 694 -20.48 -12.47 -28.72
CA THR A 694 -20.44 -13.69 -27.92
C THR A 694 -21.40 -14.70 -28.47
N GLY A 695 -20.96 -15.95 -28.52
CA GLY A 695 -21.83 -17.05 -28.86
C GLY A 695 -21.12 -18.38 -28.77
N TYR A 696 -21.93 -19.42 -28.70
CA TYR A 696 -21.51 -20.81 -28.67
C TYR A 696 -21.62 -21.46 -30.06
N SER A 697 -21.70 -20.67 -31.13
CA SER A 697 -21.92 -21.12 -32.51
C SER A 697 -20.84 -20.55 -33.44
N TYR A 698 -21.16 -20.46 -34.73
CA TYR A 698 -20.27 -19.92 -35.75
C TYR A 698 -21.06 -19.22 -36.85
N PHE A 699 -20.35 -18.41 -37.64
CA PHE A 699 -20.88 -17.81 -38.86
C PHE A 699 -19.88 -17.98 -40.00
N ALA A 700 -20.40 -18.20 -41.21
CA ALA A 700 -19.57 -18.28 -42.40
C ALA A 700 -18.96 -16.90 -42.71
N ASP A 701 -17.67 -16.88 -43.04
CA ASP A 701 -17.08 -15.70 -43.69
C ASP A 701 -17.89 -15.34 -44.96
N ASN A 702 -17.94 -14.05 -45.29
CA ASN A 702 -18.64 -13.51 -46.45
C ASN A 702 -18.16 -14.10 -47.81
N SER A 703 -17.02 -14.79 -47.81
CA SER A 703 -16.50 -15.54 -48.96
C SER A 703 -16.85 -17.04 -48.97
N ASN A 704 -17.54 -17.54 -47.93
CA ASN A 704 -17.81 -18.95 -47.62
C ASN A 704 -16.53 -19.81 -47.67
N GLN A 705 -15.39 -19.25 -47.24
CA GLN A 705 -14.09 -19.94 -47.26
C GLN A 705 -13.67 -20.50 -45.91
N CYS A 706 -14.34 -20.12 -44.81
CA CYS A 706 -14.09 -20.59 -43.44
C CYS A 706 -15.35 -20.29 -42.60
N ASP A 707 -15.60 -21.12 -41.59
CA ASP A 707 -16.50 -20.81 -40.50
C ASP A 707 -15.72 -20.14 -39.36
N VAL A 708 -16.24 -19.01 -38.87
CA VAL A 708 -15.64 -18.17 -37.84
C VAL A 708 -16.42 -18.36 -36.55
N ALA A 709 -15.71 -18.55 -35.43
CA ALA A 709 -16.31 -18.61 -34.12
C ALA A 709 -17.14 -17.36 -33.83
N ASP A 710 -18.31 -17.55 -33.23
CA ASP A 710 -19.22 -16.44 -32.96
C ASP A 710 -18.66 -15.47 -31.91
N LYS A 711 -17.75 -15.93 -31.05
CA LYS A 711 -16.97 -15.04 -30.18
C LYS A 711 -15.91 -14.31 -30.97
N THR A 712 -15.98 -12.99 -30.99
CA THR A 712 -15.03 -12.12 -31.66
C THR A 712 -14.43 -11.12 -30.69
N TYR A 713 -13.24 -10.64 -31.02
CA TYR A 713 -12.55 -9.58 -30.31
C TYR A 713 -12.41 -8.37 -31.24
N LEU A 714 -12.71 -7.18 -30.72
CA LEU A 714 -12.41 -5.91 -31.38
C LEU A 714 -11.21 -5.25 -30.71
N ILE A 715 -10.25 -4.84 -31.53
CA ILE A 715 -9.00 -4.22 -31.14
C ILE A 715 -8.94 -2.83 -31.76
N THR A 716 -8.87 -1.80 -30.92
CA THR A 716 -8.82 -0.40 -31.35
C THR A 716 -7.55 0.26 -30.84
N PRO A 717 -6.44 0.22 -31.60
CA PRO A 717 -5.23 0.94 -31.25
C PRO A 717 -5.32 2.44 -31.55
N THR A 718 -4.60 3.25 -30.77
CA THR A 718 -4.45 4.70 -30.99
C THR A 718 -3.79 4.97 -32.35
N PHE A 719 -2.76 4.19 -32.68
CA PHE A 719 -2.05 4.23 -33.94
C PHE A 719 -2.05 2.85 -34.59
N ASN A 720 -2.23 2.79 -35.90
CA ASN A 720 -2.30 1.53 -36.63
C ASN A 720 -1.39 1.55 -37.86
N THR A 721 -0.93 0.39 -38.31
CA THR A 721 0.02 0.28 -39.42
C THR A 721 -0.21 -0.96 -40.27
N THR A 722 -0.02 -0.84 -41.59
CA THR A 722 -0.11 -1.98 -42.52
C THR A 722 1.14 -2.86 -42.51
N SER A 723 2.24 -2.41 -41.89
CA SER A 723 3.50 -3.18 -41.78
C SER A 723 3.74 -3.72 -40.37
N GLY A 724 2.70 -3.74 -39.54
CA GLY A 724 2.72 -4.29 -38.20
C GLY A 724 3.07 -5.78 -38.21
N ASN A 725 3.82 -6.21 -37.22
CA ASN A 725 4.12 -7.63 -37.00
C ASN A 725 3.90 -7.94 -35.52
N LEU A 726 2.88 -8.75 -35.24
CA LEU A 726 2.41 -9.05 -33.89
C LEU A 726 2.30 -10.55 -33.71
N GLN A 727 2.48 -11.05 -32.49
CA GLN A 727 1.97 -12.36 -32.10
C GLN A 727 0.73 -12.13 -31.25
N VAL A 728 -0.41 -12.67 -31.67
CA VAL A 728 -1.68 -12.56 -30.93
C VAL A 728 -2.02 -13.92 -30.38
N SER A 729 -2.37 -13.97 -29.09
CA SER A 729 -2.99 -15.14 -28.46
C SER A 729 -4.41 -14.82 -28.01
N ILE A 730 -5.36 -15.68 -28.38
CA ILE A 730 -6.77 -15.62 -27.95
C ILE A 730 -7.14 -16.86 -27.17
N TYR A 731 -8.13 -16.72 -26.28
CA TYR A 731 -8.49 -17.74 -25.31
C TYR A 731 -9.94 -18.18 -25.45
N TYR A 732 -10.16 -19.49 -25.38
CA TYR A 732 -11.48 -20.12 -25.44
C TYR A 732 -11.57 -21.25 -24.44
N ASP A 733 -12.61 -21.27 -23.62
CA ASP A 733 -12.87 -22.42 -22.75
C ASP A 733 -13.52 -23.59 -23.52
N ASP A 734 -13.46 -24.78 -22.93
CA ASP A 734 -13.99 -26.00 -23.57
C ASP A 734 -15.51 -25.95 -23.77
N THR A 735 -16.23 -25.20 -22.94
CA THR A 735 -17.69 -25.05 -23.04
C THR A 735 -18.09 -24.10 -24.17
N GLU A 736 -17.28 -23.09 -24.47
CA GLU A 736 -17.42 -22.19 -25.62
C GLU A 736 -17.24 -22.94 -26.93
N LEU A 737 -16.22 -23.81 -27.00
CA LEU A 737 -15.89 -24.54 -28.23
C LEU A 737 -16.75 -25.79 -28.46
N ALA A 738 -17.21 -26.47 -27.41
CA ALA A 738 -17.88 -27.77 -27.54
C ALA A 738 -19.10 -27.76 -28.50
N PRO A 739 -20.00 -26.77 -28.48
CA PRO A 739 -21.15 -26.76 -29.38
C PRO A 739 -20.73 -26.47 -30.83
N TRP A 740 -19.79 -25.53 -31.05
CA TRP A 740 -19.21 -25.27 -32.37
C TRP A 740 -18.53 -26.51 -32.96
N ILE A 741 -17.68 -27.18 -32.17
CA ILE A 741 -17.01 -28.43 -32.55
C ILE A 741 -18.03 -29.51 -32.94
N SER A 742 -19.10 -29.67 -32.14
CA SER A 742 -20.13 -30.68 -32.41
C SER A 742 -20.88 -30.44 -33.72
N GLU A 743 -21.08 -29.18 -34.12
CA GLU A 743 -21.77 -28.82 -35.35
C GLU A 743 -20.87 -28.98 -36.59
N LEU A 744 -19.62 -28.51 -36.52
CA LEU A 744 -18.62 -28.69 -37.60
C LEU A 744 -18.41 -30.17 -37.94
N THR A 745 -18.28 -31.03 -36.92
CA THR A 745 -18.02 -32.46 -37.11
C THR A 745 -19.16 -33.19 -37.86
N ALA A 746 -20.37 -32.62 -37.89
CA ALA A 746 -21.51 -33.16 -38.61
C ALA A 746 -21.60 -32.69 -40.07
N GLY A 747 -20.84 -31.64 -40.47
CA GLY A 747 -21.04 -30.85 -41.69
C GLY A 747 -20.12 -31.13 -42.89
N CYS A 748 -19.16 -32.06 -42.77
CA CYS A 748 -17.97 -32.24 -43.64
C CYS A 748 -16.76 -31.37 -43.26
N ASP A 749 -16.90 -30.43 -42.33
CA ASP A 749 -15.78 -29.65 -41.81
C ASP A 749 -15.03 -30.46 -40.75
N VAL A 750 -13.72 -30.59 -40.95
CA VAL A 750 -12.82 -31.25 -40.03
C VAL A 750 -11.94 -30.15 -39.47
N LEU A 751 -11.77 -30.12 -38.14
CA LEU A 751 -10.95 -29.15 -37.37
C LEU A 751 -9.43 -29.26 -37.67
N GLY A 752 -9.05 -29.49 -38.93
CA GLY A 752 -7.72 -29.92 -39.33
C GLY A 752 -6.67 -28.81 -39.39
N ASP A 753 -7.04 -27.55 -39.16
CA ASP A 753 -6.12 -26.44 -38.84
C ASP A 753 -7.00 -25.30 -38.32
N LEU A 754 -7.03 -25.02 -37.01
CA LEU A 754 -7.67 -23.80 -36.52
C LEU A 754 -6.79 -22.60 -36.90
N HIS A 755 -7.43 -21.54 -37.38
CA HIS A 755 -6.78 -20.30 -37.77
C HIS A 755 -7.22 -19.15 -36.87
N ILE A 756 -6.31 -18.21 -36.65
CA ILE A 756 -6.71 -16.87 -36.23
C ILE A 756 -7.14 -16.16 -37.50
N VAL A 757 -8.35 -15.63 -37.48
CA VAL A 757 -8.95 -14.84 -38.54
C VAL A 757 -8.90 -13.38 -38.08
N SER A 758 -8.45 -12.48 -38.96
CA SER A 758 -8.31 -11.06 -38.63
C SER A 758 -8.83 -10.13 -39.73
N SER A 759 -9.23 -8.93 -39.33
CA SER A 759 -9.62 -7.82 -40.22
C SER A 759 -9.14 -6.47 -39.66
N ASP A 760 -9.07 -5.46 -40.53
CA ASP A 760 -8.82 -4.06 -40.19
C ASP A 760 -10.03 -3.34 -39.58
N THR A 761 -11.18 -4.03 -39.50
CA THR A 761 -12.44 -3.59 -38.89
C THR A 761 -13.06 -4.76 -38.12
N ASP A 762 -14.20 -4.54 -37.45
CA ASP A 762 -15.00 -5.61 -36.82
C ASP A 762 -15.26 -6.77 -37.80
N ILE A 763 -14.95 -8.01 -37.35
CA ILE A 763 -15.09 -9.24 -38.14
C ILE A 763 -16.51 -9.40 -38.66
N ALA A 764 -17.53 -9.17 -37.84
CA ALA A 764 -18.92 -9.40 -38.21
C ALA A 764 -19.38 -8.52 -39.38
N SER A 765 -18.71 -7.38 -39.59
CA SER A 765 -19.00 -6.41 -40.64
C SER A 765 -18.04 -6.47 -41.84
N SER A 766 -16.94 -7.23 -41.72
CA SER A 766 -15.85 -7.21 -42.68
C SER A 766 -16.14 -8.05 -43.92
N SER A 767 -15.80 -7.49 -45.10
CA SER A 767 -15.95 -8.19 -46.38
C SER A 767 -14.73 -8.99 -46.82
N GLN A 768 -13.61 -8.88 -46.09
CA GLN A 768 -12.32 -9.51 -46.40
C GLN A 768 -11.61 -9.89 -45.11
N LEU A 769 -11.41 -11.19 -44.89
CA LEU A 769 -10.72 -11.72 -43.72
C LEU A 769 -9.35 -12.30 -44.11
N SER A 770 -8.36 -12.10 -43.23
CA SER A 770 -7.02 -12.68 -43.34
C SER A 770 -6.89 -13.87 -42.39
N HIS A 771 -6.16 -14.91 -42.79
CA HIS A 771 -6.09 -16.18 -42.07
C HIS A 771 -4.65 -16.51 -41.69
N TRP A 772 -4.44 -16.86 -40.43
CA TRP A 772 -3.12 -17.09 -39.84
C TRP A 772 -3.10 -18.44 -39.13
N SER A 773 -2.18 -19.33 -39.49
CA SER A 773 -2.04 -20.64 -38.84
C SER A 773 -1.78 -20.47 -37.35
N THR A 774 -2.48 -21.24 -36.52
CA THR A 774 -2.34 -21.16 -35.06
C THR A 774 -1.48 -22.28 -34.49
N SER A 775 -0.90 -22.03 -33.32
CA SER A 775 -0.50 -23.08 -32.38
C SER A 775 -1.50 -23.12 -31.22
N ASN A 776 -1.86 -24.33 -30.78
CA ASN A 776 -2.76 -24.56 -29.64
C ASN A 776 -1.96 -25.01 -28.40
N THR A 777 -2.33 -24.50 -27.23
CA THR A 777 -1.83 -24.97 -25.92
C THR A 777 -3.00 -25.10 -24.95
N ALA A 778 -3.23 -26.31 -24.43
CA ALA A 778 -4.22 -26.55 -23.39
C ALA A 778 -3.72 -26.02 -22.03
N LEU A 779 -4.55 -25.23 -21.36
CA LEU A 779 -4.32 -24.71 -20.01
C LEU A 779 -5.39 -25.30 -19.05
N PRO A 780 -5.25 -25.16 -17.72
CA PRO A 780 -6.15 -25.83 -16.77
C PRO A 780 -7.64 -25.54 -16.97
N SER A 781 -7.99 -24.31 -17.38
CA SER A 781 -9.38 -23.83 -17.48
C SER A 781 -9.82 -23.41 -18.90
N PHE A 782 -8.91 -23.36 -19.87
CA PHE A 782 -9.18 -22.92 -21.25
C PHE A 782 -8.04 -23.32 -22.22
N ASN A 783 -8.25 -23.11 -23.52
CA ASN A 783 -7.25 -23.31 -24.57
C ASN A 783 -6.70 -21.95 -25.07
N LYS A 784 -5.39 -21.89 -25.31
CA LYS A 784 -4.69 -20.74 -25.89
C LYS A 784 -4.38 -21.01 -27.36
N TYR A 785 -4.83 -20.13 -28.25
CA TYR A 785 -4.53 -20.15 -29.68
C TYR A 785 -3.66 -18.96 -30.05
N SER A 786 -2.46 -19.20 -30.60
CA SER A 786 -1.50 -18.15 -30.95
C SER A 786 -1.17 -18.11 -32.43
N ALA A 787 -1.07 -16.92 -33.03
CA ALA A 787 -0.60 -16.74 -34.41
C ALA A 787 0.19 -15.43 -34.60
N ASN A 788 1.10 -15.43 -35.57
CA ASN A 788 1.75 -14.19 -36.02
C ASN A 788 0.84 -13.48 -37.03
N VAL A 789 0.34 -12.29 -36.67
CA VAL A 789 -0.58 -11.48 -37.45
C VAL A 789 0.16 -10.29 -38.07
N GLN A 790 -0.13 -9.98 -39.33
CA GLN A 790 0.42 -8.80 -40.02
C GLN A 790 -0.69 -7.94 -40.63
N GLY A 791 -0.50 -6.63 -40.58
CA GLY A 791 -1.45 -5.65 -41.10
C GLY A 791 -2.11 -4.83 -40.00
N LEU A 792 -3.25 -4.21 -40.34
CA LEU A 792 -3.99 -3.36 -39.42
C LEU A 792 -4.73 -4.22 -38.38
N LEU A 793 -4.69 -3.78 -37.12
CA LEU A 793 -5.54 -4.33 -36.06
C LEU A 793 -6.98 -3.81 -36.18
N GLY A 794 -7.94 -4.69 -35.91
CA GLY A 794 -9.38 -4.43 -35.97
C GLY A 794 -10.09 -5.59 -35.31
N GLY A 795 -10.76 -6.44 -36.07
CA GLY A 795 -11.41 -7.64 -35.54
C GLY A 795 -10.48 -8.88 -35.55
N ILE A 796 -10.52 -9.69 -34.49
CA ILE A 796 -9.83 -10.99 -34.39
C ILE A 796 -10.77 -12.07 -33.84
N ALA A 797 -10.73 -13.28 -34.41
CA ALA A 797 -11.46 -14.44 -33.90
C ALA A 797 -10.74 -15.74 -34.29
N LEU A 798 -11.28 -16.86 -33.80
CA LEU A 798 -10.87 -18.20 -34.20
C LEU A 798 -11.73 -18.64 -35.39
N GLY A 799 -11.17 -19.35 -36.36
CA GLY A 799 -11.91 -19.92 -37.50
C GLY A 799 -11.31 -21.24 -37.96
N ASP A 800 -12.03 -21.95 -38.83
CA ASP A 800 -11.53 -23.15 -39.51
C ASP A 800 -10.93 -22.81 -40.89
N LYS A 801 -10.60 -23.81 -41.72
CA LYS A 801 -10.06 -23.64 -43.07
C LYS A 801 -10.84 -24.49 -44.06
N SER A 802 -11.46 -23.89 -45.08
CA SER A 802 -12.32 -24.63 -46.03
C SER A 802 -11.67 -25.09 -47.35
N SER A 803 -10.37 -25.44 -47.43
CA SER A 803 -9.90 -26.17 -48.63
C SER A 803 -8.62 -26.99 -48.45
N GLY A 804 -8.68 -28.28 -48.83
CA GLY A 804 -7.56 -29.21 -48.93
C GLY A 804 -7.24 -29.94 -47.63
N GLY A 805 -8.27 -30.49 -46.97
CA GLY A 805 -8.17 -31.04 -45.63
C GLY A 805 -7.62 -32.47 -45.58
N TYR A 806 -6.83 -32.73 -44.54
CA TYR A 806 -6.39 -34.07 -44.15
C TYR A 806 -7.42 -34.70 -43.22
N ILE A 807 -7.56 -36.01 -43.31
CA ILE A 807 -8.19 -36.78 -42.24
C ILE A 807 -7.21 -37.84 -41.71
N TYR A 808 -7.12 -37.94 -40.39
CA TYR A 808 -6.21 -38.84 -39.71
C TYR A 808 -6.90 -40.15 -39.36
N VAL A 809 -6.19 -41.25 -39.57
CA VAL A 809 -6.64 -42.61 -39.26
C VAL A 809 -5.61 -43.27 -38.35
N ASP A 810 -6.07 -43.74 -37.18
CA ASP A 810 -5.26 -44.51 -36.22
C ASP A 810 -6.18 -45.49 -35.48
N GLY A 811 -5.95 -46.80 -35.66
CA GLY A 811 -6.75 -47.85 -35.02
C GLY A 811 -6.66 -47.86 -33.48
N ASN A 812 -5.68 -47.17 -32.89
CA ASN A 812 -5.50 -47.06 -31.44
C ASN A 812 -6.01 -45.74 -30.85
N ALA A 813 -6.58 -44.84 -31.67
CA ALA A 813 -7.07 -43.57 -31.15
C ALA A 813 -8.25 -43.76 -30.17
N SER A 814 -8.23 -42.97 -29.10
CA SER A 814 -9.21 -43.02 -28.01
C SER A 814 -10.00 -41.71 -27.86
N GLY A 815 -9.72 -40.72 -28.71
CA GLY A 815 -10.43 -39.46 -28.77
C GLY A 815 -11.84 -39.57 -29.36
N ILE A 816 -12.43 -38.43 -29.69
CA ILE A 816 -13.83 -38.34 -30.13
C ILE A 816 -14.11 -38.85 -31.56
N ASN A 817 -13.14 -39.52 -32.20
CA ASN A 817 -13.28 -40.13 -33.55
C ASN A 817 -13.73 -39.10 -34.62
N SER A 818 -13.18 -37.88 -34.58
CA SER A 818 -13.50 -36.78 -35.51
C SER A 818 -12.65 -36.83 -36.79
N GLY A 819 -11.43 -37.36 -36.70
CA GLY A 819 -10.46 -37.45 -37.78
C GLY A 819 -9.57 -36.21 -37.96
N ASN A 820 -9.58 -35.25 -37.04
CA ASN A 820 -8.87 -33.96 -37.19
C ASN A 820 -7.37 -33.99 -36.85
N ASN A 821 -6.94 -34.89 -35.97
CA ASN A 821 -5.52 -35.15 -35.64
C ASN A 821 -5.37 -36.59 -35.14
N PHE A 822 -4.15 -37.02 -34.79
CA PHE A 822 -3.95 -38.39 -34.28
C PHE A 822 -4.58 -38.66 -32.90
N LEU A 823 -4.87 -37.64 -32.09
CA LEU A 823 -5.58 -37.80 -30.81
C LEU A 823 -7.04 -38.22 -31.00
N HIS A 824 -7.71 -37.61 -31.98
CA HIS A 824 -9.09 -37.90 -32.30
C HIS A 824 -9.24 -38.51 -33.70
N ALA A 825 -8.24 -39.26 -34.17
CA ALA A 825 -8.26 -39.90 -35.48
C ALA A 825 -9.45 -40.83 -35.63
N LEU A 826 -9.83 -41.11 -36.89
CA LEU A 826 -10.79 -42.16 -37.18
C LEU A 826 -10.18 -43.53 -36.90
N ASN A 827 -10.90 -44.36 -36.16
CA ASN A 827 -10.48 -45.72 -35.85
C ASN A 827 -10.64 -46.68 -37.04
N SER A 828 -11.29 -46.22 -38.12
CA SER A 828 -11.58 -47.00 -39.32
C SER A 828 -11.13 -46.26 -40.58
N LEU A 829 -10.24 -46.90 -41.35
CA LEU A 829 -9.86 -46.42 -42.68
C LEU A 829 -11.06 -46.42 -43.64
N HIS A 830 -12.03 -47.31 -43.43
CA HIS A 830 -13.23 -47.36 -44.26
C HIS A 830 -14.13 -46.13 -44.02
N GLU A 831 -14.31 -45.74 -42.75
CA GLU A 831 -15.04 -44.52 -42.40
C GLU A 831 -14.35 -43.28 -42.96
N ALA A 832 -13.02 -43.25 -42.95
CA ALA A 832 -12.25 -42.15 -43.52
C ALA A 832 -12.47 -42.03 -45.04
N ILE A 833 -12.40 -43.14 -45.78
CA ILE A 833 -12.64 -43.14 -47.23
C ILE A 833 -14.08 -42.69 -47.55
N ILE A 834 -15.09 -43.21 -46.84
CA ILE A 834 -16.49 -42.76 -47.00
C ILE A 834 -16.62 -41.26 -46.71
N LYS A 835 -15.98 -40.77 -45.65
CA LYS A 835 -16.05 -39.36 -45.26
C LYS A 835 -15.44 -38.47 -46.35
N VAL A 836 -14.27 -38.81 -46.87
CA VAL A 836 -13.63 -38.08 -47.98
C VAL A 836 -14.47 -38.19 -49.28
N GLU A 837 -15.06 -39.34 -49.60
CA GLU A 837 -15.91 -39.48 -50.79
C GLU A 837 -17.19 -38.63 -50.74
N ASN A 838 -17.69 -38.30 -49.54
CA ASN A 838 -18.90 -37.49 -49.36
C ASN A 838 -18.61 -36.00 -49.09
N CYS A 839 -17.34 -35.63 -48.90
CA CYS A 839 -16.93 -34.28 -48.50
C CYS A 839 -15.98 -33.69 -49.55
N PRO A 840 -16.43 -32.71 -50.36
CA PRO A 840 -15.66 -32.19 -51.50
C PRO A 840 -14.38 -31.42 -51.11
N ASP A 841 -14.25 -31.01 -49.84
CA ASP A 841 -13.12 -30.23 -49.33
C ASP A 841 -12.00 -31.10 -48.70
N LEU A 842 -12.24 -32.42 -48.59
CA LEU A 842 -11.25 -33.42 -48.20
C LEU A 842 -10.76 -34.19 -49.42
N ASP A 843 -9.46 -34.38 -49.52
CA ASP A 843 -8.83 -35.19 -50.57
C ASP A 843 -7.69 -36.07 -50.06
N THR A 844 -7.27 -35.91 -48.80
CA THR A 844 -6.08 -36.58 -48.26
C THR A 844 -6.38 -37.35 -46.97
N ILE A 845 -5.93 -38.59 -46.89
CA ILE A 845 -6.02 -39.47 -45.72
C ILE A 845 -4.60 -39.79 -45.22
N ILE A 846 -4.33 -39.42 -43.98
CA ILE A 846 -3.07 -39.66 -43.27
C ILE A 846 -3.25 -40.85 -42.34
N ILE A 847 -2.44 -41.90 -42.52
CA ILE A 847 -2.64 -43.19 -41.86
C ILE A 847 -1.45 -43.51 -40.96
N ALA A 848 -1.73 -43.72 -39.67
CA ALA A 848 -0.73 -44.14 -38.68
C ALA A 848 -0.17 -45.54 -38.98
N LYS A 849 0.96 -45.88 -38.35
CA LYS A 849 1.50 -47.24 -38.30
C LYS A 849 0.43 -48.19 -37.79
N GLY A 850 0.40 -49.41 -38.31
CA GLY A 850 -0.58 -50.41 -37.92
C GLY A 850 -1.10 -51.21 -39.09
N THR A 851 -2.00 -52.15 -38.78
CA THR A 851 -2.62 -53.06 -39.73
C THR A 851 -4.09 -52.72 -39.88
N TYR A 852 -4.53 -52.46 -41.11
CA TYR A 852 -5.87 -52.03 -41.43
C TYR A 852 -6.53 -53.05 -42.36
N HIS A 853 -7.62 -53.65 -41.88
CA HIS A 853 -8.34 -54.69 -42.60
C HIS A 853 -9.58 -54.12 -43.29
N PRO A 854 -9.80 -54.40 -44.60
CA PRO A 854 -11.05 -54.03 -45.26
C PRO A 854 -12.26 -54.72 -44.62
N THR A 855 -13.36 -53.99 -44.41
CA THR A 855 -14.54 -54.49 -43.68
C THR A 855 -15.85 -54.48 -44.45
N LEU A 856 -15.95 -53.83 -45.63
CA LEU A 856 -17.18 -53.72 -46.43
C LEU A 856 -17.06 -54.35 -47.84
N ASP A 857 -18.17 -54.90 -48.35
CA ASP A 857 -18.29 -55.66 -49.61
C ASP A 857 -18.14 -54.82 -50.89
N PHE A 858 -17.67 -55.49 -51.95
CA PHE A 858 -17.53 -54.96 -53.30
C PHE A 858 -18.88 -54.57 -53.93
N GLY A 859 -19.25 -53.28 -53.86
CA GLY A 859 -20.26 -52.67 -54.74
C GLY A 859 -21.53 -52.14 -54.08
N ASP A 860 -21.77 -52.37 -52.79
CA ASP A 860 -22.98 -51.90 -52.09
C ASP A 860 -22.76 -51.32 -50.68
N ASN A 861 -21.51 -51.12 -50.26
CA ASN A 861 -21.13 -50.59 -48.94
C ASN A 861 -21.80 -51.34 -47.77
N SER A 862 -22.10 -52.63 -47.94
CA SER A 862 -22.62 -53.48 -46.85
C SER A 862 -21.49 -54.19 -46.10
N PRO A 863 -21.67 -54.56 -44.81
CA PRO A 863 -20.66 -55.31 -44.05
C PRO A 863 -20.31 -56.62 -44.76
N SER A 864 -19.03 -56.84 -45.03
CA SER A 864 -18.58 -58.01 -45.78
C SER A 864 -18.64 -59.28 -44.97
N ASP A 865 -18.83 -60.42 -45.64
CA ASP A 865 -18.60 -61.75 -45.09
C ASP A 865 -17.11 -62.16 -45.07
N GLY A 866 -16.21 -61.26 -45.47
CA GLY A 866 -14.76 -61.44 -45.48
C GLY A 866 -14.20 -61.75 -46.87
N THR A 867 -15.01 -62.31 -47.78
CA THR A 867 -14.51 -62.82 -49.06
C THR A 867 -14.45 -61.80 -50.20
N ASP A 868 -15.17 -60.70 -50.08
CA ASP A 868 -15.27 -59.63 -51.09
C ASP A 868 -15.02 -58.22 -50.50
N ALA A 869 -14.44 -58.12 -49.29
CA ALA A 869 -14.19 -56.83 -48.65
C ALA A 869 -13.09 -56.03 -49.39
N THR A 870 -13.22 -54.71 -49.54
CA THR A 870 -12.19 -53.89 -50.22
C THR A 870 -12.18 -52.45 -49.74
N TYR A 871 -11.03 -51.79 -49.78
CA TYR A 871 -10.96 -50.33 -49.73
C TYR A 871 -11.13 -49.78 -51.14
N ARG A 872 -12.31 -49.23 -51.41
CA ARG A 872 -12.67 -48.71 -52.73
C ARG A 872 -12.47 -47.20 -52.79
N ILE A 873 -11.70 -46.73 -53.76
CA ILE A 873 -11.43 -45.31 -54.00
C ILE A 873 -12.10 -44.89 -55.31
N ASN A 874 -13.16 -44.08 -55.27
CA ASN A 874 -13.90 -43.63 -56.46
C ASN A 874 -13.69 -42.15 -56.84
N SER A 875 -12.98 -41.37 -56.04
CA SER A 875 -12.68 -39.95 -56.27
C SER A 875 -11.16 -39.68 -56.21
N GLU A 876 -10.75 -38.40 -56.32
CA GLU A 876 -9.37 -37.95 -56.17
C GLU A 876 -8.97 -38.02 -54.69
N ILE A 877 -8.68 -39.23 -54.19
CA ILE A 877 -8.25 -39.47 -52.81
C ILE A 877 -6.75 -39.79 -52.79
N MET A 878 -6.04 -39.18 -51.87
CA MET A 878 -4.62 -39.40 -51.60
C MET A 878 -4.44 -40.11 -50.25
N LEU A 879 -3.98 -41.37 -50.28
CA LEU A 879 -3.64 -42.14 -49.08
C LEU A 879 -2.14 -42.04 -48.80
N PHE A 880 -1.78 -41.65 -47.58
CA PHE A 880 -0.38 -41.59 -47.13
C PHE A 880 -0.16 -42.39 -45.84
N GLY A 881 0.63 -43.46 -45.92
CA GLY A 881 1.12 -44.24 -44.78
C GLY A 881 2.51 -43.81 -44.31
N GLY A 882 2.99 -44.37 -43.20
CA GLY A 882 4.35 -44.12 -42.70
C GLY A 882 4.46 -43.21 -41.47
N PHE A 883 3.37 -42.98 -40.76
CA PHE A 883 3.30 -42.02 -39.63
C PHE A 883 3.27 -42.74 -38.28
N GLU A 884 3.80 -42.12 -37.22
CA GLU A 884 3.87 -42.73 -35.88
C GLU A 884 2.50 -42.91 -35.22
N GLY A 885 1.54 -42.01 -35.47
CA GLY A 885 0.22 -41.99 -34.83
C GLY A 885 0.20 -41.27 -33.48
N LEU A 886 -0.74 -41.64 -32.61
CA LEU A 886 -0.97 -41.06 -31.28
C LEU A 886 0.29 -41.03 -30.40
N ASP A 887 1.17 -42.02 -30.56
CA ASP A 887 2.40 -42.19 -29.77
C ASP A 887 3.48 -41.10 -30.03
N GLY A 888 3.29 -40.25 -31.05
CA GLY A 888 4.26 -39.26 -31.51
C GLY A 888 3.77 -37.81 -31.50
N LEU A 889 2.85 -37.45 -30.59
CA LEU A 889 2.14 -36.18 -30.39
C LEU A 889 2.76 -34.89 -31.00
N GLY A 890 2.69 -34.78 -32.33
CA GLY A 890 2.89 -33.55 -33.08
C GLY A 890 2.00 -33.60 -34.30
N GLU A 891 1.25 -32.53 -34.57
CA GLU A 891 0.50 -32.37 -35.82
C GLU A 891 1.52 -32.25 -36.96
N ILE A 892 1.48 -33.21 -37.89
CA ILE A 892 2.47 -33.31 -38.95
C ILE A 892 1.89 -32.63 -40.20
N ASN A 893 2.19 -31.34 -40.34
CA ASN A 893 1.92 -30.60 -41.57
C ASN A 893 3.09 -30.75 -42.58
N ASP A 894 4.04 -31.64 -42.29
CA ASP A 894 5.25 -31.89 -43.07
C ASP A 894 5.47 -33.39 -43.35
N PHE A 895 5.35 -33.78 -44.63
CA PHE A 895 5.65 -35.13 -45.10
C PHE A 895 7.06 -35.63 -44.74
N THR A 896 7.98 -34.76 -44.28
CA THR A 896 9.31 -35.15 -43.78
C THR A 896 9.30 -35.98 -42.51
N ALA A 897 8.22 -35.96 -41.71
CA ALA A 897 8.13 -36.76 -40.49
C ALA A 897 7.79 -38.24 -40.74
N ARG A 898 7.53 -38.63 -42.00
CA ARG A 898 7.27 -40.01 -42.38
C ARG A 898 8.53 -40.86 -42.25
N ASN A 899 8.42 -41.98 -41.55
CA ASN A 899 9.45 -43.02 -41.56
C ASN A 899 8.86 -44.31 -42.12
N LEU A 900 9.01 -44.49 -43.43
CA LEU A 900 8.46 -45.62 -44.18
C LEU A 900 9.05 -46.98 -43.78
N THR A 901 10.10 -47.01 -42.96
CA THR A 901 10.76 -48.25 -42.52
C THR A 901 10.38 -48.63 -41.10
N THR A 902 10.20 -47.66 -40.19
CA THR A 902 9.84 -47.95 -38.79
C THR A 902 8.34 -47.88 -38.54
N ASN A 903 7.61 -47.03 -39.28
CA ASN A 903 6.22 -46.67 -39.00
C ASN A 903 5.31 -47.27 -40.07
N VAL A 904 5.48 -48.57 -40.31
CA VAL A 904 4.88 -49.25 -41.46
C VAL A 904 3.35 -49.31 -41.32
N THR A 905 2.67 -48.88 -42.37
CA THR A 905 1.21 -48.96 -42.51
C THR A 905 0.87 -50.13 -43.43
N TYR A 906 0.14 -51.12 -42.92
CA TYR A 906 -0.33 -52.29 -43.67
C TYR A 906 -1.82 -52.15 -44.00
N ILE A 907 -2.16 -52.34 -45.27
CA ILE A 907 -3.49 -52.77 -45.68
C ILE A 907 -3.42 -54.28 -45.87
N ASP A 908 -4.04 -55.02 -44.96
CA ASP A 908 -3.93 -56.47 -44.86
C ASP A 908 -5.25 -57.15 -45.21
N ALA A 909 -5.19 -58.06 -46.17
CA ALA A 909 -6.33 -58.84 -46.64
C ALA A 909 -6.63 -60.09 -45.79
N ASP A 910 -5.77 -60.46 -44.84
CA ASP A 910 -6.04 -61.47 -43.81
C ASP A 910 -6.84 -60.80 -42.68
N VAL A 911 -8.18 -60.81 -42.80
CA VAL A 911 -9.09 -60.05 -41.91
C VAL A 911 -9.30 -60.72 -40.55
N ASP A 912 -8.95 -62.01 -40.41
CA ASP A 912 -9.18 -62.77 -39.18
C ASP A 912 -7.91 -63.36 -38.55
N GLU A 913 -6.73 -62.99 -39.06
CA GLU A 913 -5.39 -63.36 -38.58
C GLU A 913 -5.20 -64.89 -38.46
N ASN A 914 -5.96 -65.68 -39.23
CA ASN A 914 -6.15 -67.10 -38.94
C ASN A 914 -5.31 -68.05 -39.81
N ASP A 915 -4.66 -67.56 -40.87
CA ASP A 915 -4.30 -68.43 -41.99
C ASP A 915 -2.79 -68.53 -42.30
N GLY A 916 -2.21 -69.64 -41.83
CA GLY A 916 -0.98 -70.17 -42.41
C GLY A 916 -1.21 -70.74 -43.81
N THR A 917 -1.00 -69.96 -44.87
CA THR A 917 -0.77 -70.42 -46.27
C THR A 917 -1.85 -71.31 -46.93
N ASN A 918 -3.02 -71.53 -46.33
CA ASN A 918 -3.97 -72.53 -46.86
C ASN A 918 -5.42 -72.36 -46.35
N THR A 919 -6.26 -71.57 -47.03
CA THR A 919 -7.47 -72.01 -47.77
C THR A 919 -8.25 -70.82 -48.35
N PHE A 920 -8.66 -70.95 -49.62
CA PHE A 920 -9.35 -69.99 -50.48
C PHE A 920 -10.79 -69.59 -50.08
N THR A 921 -11.13 -69.54 -48.78
CA THR A 921 -12.53 -69.35 -48.34
C THR A 921 -12.79 -68.14 -47.47
N ASP A 922 -11.77 -67.47 -46.90
CA ASP A 922 -12.00 -66.48 -45.85
C ASP A 922 -11.20 -65.15 -45.98
N ASN A 923 -10.37 -64.99 -47.03
CA ASN A 923 -9.59 -63.75 -47.25
C ASN A 923 -10.21 -62.80 -48.26
N VAL A 924 -9.84 -61.53 -48.11
CA VAL A 924 -10.13 -60.49 -49.10
C VAL A 924 -9.41 -60.77 -50.41
N LYS A 925 -10.19 -60.86 -51.50
CA LYS A 925 -9.65 -61.07 -52.86
C LYS A 925 -8.94 -59.84 -53.40
N ILE A 926 -9.36 -58.62 -53.03
CA ILE A 926 -8.79 -57.37 -53.55
C ILE A 926 -8.77 -56.32 -52.42
N PRO A 927 -7.65 -56.12 -51.70
CA PRO A 927 -7.60 -55.20 -50.57
C PRO A 927 -7.82 -53.75 -50.97
N VAL A 928 -7.37 -53.34 -52.18
CA VAL A 928 -7.56 -51.97 -52.68
C VAL A 928 -8.12 -51.99 -54.11
N THR A 929 -9.24 -51.28 -54.31
CA THR A 929 -9.87 -51.10 -55.63
C THR A 929 -9.90 -49.62 -56.01
N ILE A 930 -9.35 -49.27 -57.18
CA ILE A 930 -9.50 -47.91 -57.75
C ILE A 930 -10.65 -47.91 -58.75
N GLY A 931 -11.73 -47.22 -58.42
CA GLY A 931 -12.92 -47.10 -59.27
C GLY A 931 -12.68 -46.26 -60.52
N SER A 932 -13.49 -46.48 -61.57
CA SER A 932 -13.38 -45.77 -62.85
C SER A 932 -13.62 -44.25 -62.79
N ALA A 933 -14.18 -43.76 -61.69
CA ALA A 933 -14.42 -42.34 -61.45
C ALA A 933 -13.24 -41.63 -60.77
N ALA A 934 -12.24 -42.38 -60.29
CA ALA A 934 -11.06 -41.81 -59.67
C ALA A 934 -10.15 -41.17 -60.74
N PHE A 935 -9.87 -39.89 -60.58
CA PHE A 935 -8.87 -39.16 -61.35
C PHE A 935 -7.77 -38.71 -60.38
N ASN A 936 -6.51 -39.00 -60.72
CA ASN A 936 -5.33 -38.65 -59.91
C ASN A 936 -5.31 -39.19 -58.45
N ALA A 937 -6.04 -40.27 -58.15
CA ALA A 937 -5.94 -40.89 -56.82
C ALA A 937 -4.48 -41.27 -56.51
N ARG A 938 -4.04 -41.16 -55.26
CA ARG A 938 -2.66 -41.46 -54.86
C ARG A 938 -2.63 -42.46 -53.72
N ILE A 939 -1.70 -43.40 -53.78
CA ILE A 939 -1.37 -44.30 -52.68
C ILE A 939 0.13 -44.19 -52.45
N ASP A 940 0.54 -43.76 -51.26
CA ASP A 940 1.94 -43.48 -50.96
C ASP A 940 2.38 -44.07 -49.61
N GLY A 941 3.44 -44.88 -49.61
CA GLY A 941 4.07 -45.41 -48.38
C GLY A 941 3.24 -46.44 -47.62
N ILE A 942 2.44 -47.23 -48.33
CA ILE A 942 1.56 -48.26 -47.75
C ILE A 942 2.04 -49.64 -48.22
N HIS A 943 2.07 -50.60 -47.28
CA HIS A 943 2.25 -52.02 -47.56
C HIS A 943 0.89 -52.66 -47.83
N ILE A 944 0.73 -53.31 -48.97
CA ILE A 944 -0.51 -54.00 -49.35
C ILE A 944 -0.20 -55.49 -49.37
N ALA A 945 -0.86 -56.25 -48.49
CA ALA A 945 -0.43 -57.60 -48.17
C ALA A 945 -1.55 -58.65 -48.18
N ASN A 946 -1.12 -59.92 -48.34
CA ASN A 946 -1.85 -61.14 -48.01
C ASN A 946 -3.19 -61.38 -48.74
N SER A 947 -3.35 -60.84 -49.95
CA SER A 947 -4.52 -61.13 -50.79
C SER A 947 -4.47 -62.55 -51.37
N HIS A 948 -5.51 -63.37 -51.21
CA HIS A 948 -5.52 -64.79 -51.64
C HIS A 948 -6.83 -65.19 -52.35
N GLY A 949 -6.76 -65.71 -53.59
CA GLY A 949 -7.97 -66.07 -54.35
C GLY A 949 -7.75 -66.48 -55.82
N ASP A 950 -8.80 -66.99 -56.49
CA ASP A 950 -8.73 -67.39 -57.92
C ASP A 950 -8.53 -66.18 -58.87
N SER A 951 -9.02 -65.01 -58.47
CA SER A 951 -8.91 -63.73 -59.18
C SER A 951 -8.57 -62.60 -58.20
N SER A 952 -7.56 -62.85 -57.36
CA SER A 952 -7.11 -61.90 -56.35
C SER A 952 -5.98 -61.02 -56.85
N PHE A 953 -5.98 -59.78 -56.40
CA PHE A 953 -4.95 -58.77 -56.70
C PHE A 953 -4.66 -58.00 -55.42
N GLY A 954 -3.45 -57.45 -55.25
CA GLY A 954 -3.18 -56.45 -54.20
C GLY A 954 -3.88 -55.12 -54.51
N ILE A 955 -3.79 -54.66 -55.75
CA ILE A 955 -4.53 -53.49 -56.25
C ILE A 955 -5.25 -53.84 -57.56
N ASP A 956 -6.55 -53.55 -57.66
CA ASP A 956 -7.28 -53.57 -58.92
C ASP A 956 -7.73 -52.17 -59.33
N ALA A 957 -7.22 -51.66 -60.46
CA ALA A 957 -7.40 -50.27 -60.85
C ALA A 957 -8.13 -50.08 -62.18
N SER A 958 -9.27 -49.39 -62.14
CA SER A 958 -10.06 -48.97 -63.31
C SER A 958 -10.02 -47.45 -63.54
N GLY A 959 -9.56 -46.66 -62.57
CA GLY A 959 -9.37 -45.20 -62.65
C GLY A 959 -7.90 -44.79 -62.83
N GLN A 960 -7.63 -43.48 -62.86
CA GLN A 960 -6.26 -42.93 -62.95
C GLN A 960 -5.66 -42.83 -61.54
N CYS A 961 -4.45 -43.36 -61.32
CA CYS A 961 -3.79 -43.24 -60.01
C CYS A 961 -2.26 -43.21 -60.05
N ILE A 962 -1.67 -42.75 -58.94
CA ILE A 962 -0.23 -42.77 -58.67
C ILE A 962 0.00 -43.69 -57.48
N VAL A 963 0.87 -44.68 -57.62
CA VAL A 963 1.31 -45.57 -56.53
C VAL A 963 2.80 -45.30 -56.28
N GLU A 964 3.13 -44.81 -55.08
CA GLU A 964 4.46 -44.35 -54.74
C GLU A 964 4.97 -44.94 -53.41
N ASN A 965 6.25 -45.30 -53.32
CA ASN A 965 6.87 -45.80 -52.08
C ASN A 965 6.13 -46.98 -51.41
N CYS A 966 5.39 -47.78 -52.18
CA CYS A 966 4.58 -48.89 -51.66
C CYS A 966 5.31 -50.22 -51.74
N VAL A 967 4.93 -51.15 -50.88
CA VAL A 967 5.33 -52.56 -50.97
C VAL A 967 4.07 -53.40 -51.21
N ILE A 968 4.05 -54.20 -52.27
CA ILE A 968 2.95 -55.12 -52.57
C ILE A 968 3.45 -56.53 -52.37
N GLU A 969 2.99 -57.18 -51.31
CA GLU A 969 3.58 -58.43 -50.84
C GLU A 969 2.59 -59.55 -50.54
N ASN A 970 3.06 -60.80 -50.70
CA ASN A 970 2.32 -62.02 -50.38
C ASN A 970 0.91 -62.07 -51.01
N CYS A 971 0.71 -61.44 -52.16
CA CYS A 971 -0.54 -61.53 -52.90
C CYS A 971 -0.50 -62.75 -53.83
N ILE A 972 -1.41 -63.70 -53.64
CA ILE A 972 -1.41 -65.01 -54.32
C ILE A 972 -2.72 -65.23 -55.08
N GLY A 973 -2.61 -65.18 -56.41
CA GLY A 973 -3.64 -65.50 -57.39
C GLY A 973 -3.45 -66.91 -57.99
N VAL A 974 -4.52 -67.59 -58.39
CA VAL A 974 -4.43 -68.97 -58.94
C VAL A 974 -4.23 -69.00 -60.46
N THR A 975 -4.76 -68.01 -61.19
CA THR A 975 -4.75 -68.02 -62.68
C THR A 975 -4.40 -66.69 -63.36
N GLU A 976 -4.63 -65.57 -62.69
CA GLU A 976 -4.41 -64.21 -63.18
C GLU A 976 -3.45 -63.52 -62.19
N GLY A 977 -2.60 -62.57 -62.65
CA GLY A 977 -1.51 -61.99 -61.83
C GLY A 977 -1.98 -61.46 -60.47
N ALA A 978 -1.11 -61.31 -59.47
CA ALA A 978 -1.56 -61.13 -58.08
C ALA A 978 -1.09 -59.83 -57.40
N GLY A 979 -0.05 -59.16 -57.87
CA GLY A 979 0.36 -57.88 -57.29
C GLY A 979 -0.60 -56.74 -57.65
N MET A 980 -0.70 -56.39 -58.94
CA MET A 980 -1.59 -55.34 -59.43
C MET A 980 -2.28 -55.72 -60.74
N ARG A 981 -3.53 -55.26 -60.92
CA ARG A 981 -4.29 -55.35 -62.17
C ARG A 981 -4.77 -53.98 -62.63
N THR A 982 -4.83 -53.83 -63.96
CA THR A 982 -5.32 -52.61 -64.62
C THR A 982 -6.49 -52.95 -65.54
N ASN A 983 -7.58 -52.21 -65.42
CA ASN A 983 -8.82 -52.36 -66.19
C ASN A 983 -9.11 -51.08 -66.99
N SER A 984 -9.84 -51.19 -68.11
CA SER A 984 -10.25 -50.05 -68.96
C SER A 984 -9.06 -49.20 -69.46
N SER A 985 -9.23 -47.93 -69.85
CA SER A 985 -8.15 -47.04 -70.35
C SER A 985 -7.48 -46.24 -69.22
N ALA A 986 -7.35 -46.82 -68.03
CA ALA A 986 -6.65 -46.24 -66.88
C ALA A 986 -5.19 -45.89 -67.24
N ASN A 987 -4.64 -44.77 -66.75
CA ASN A 987 -3.20 -44.53 -66.71
C ASN A 987 -2.74 -44.56 -65.25
N ILE A 988 -1.74 -45.39 -64.96
CA ILE A 988 -1.22 -45.61 -63.62
C ILE A 988 0.27 -45.30 -63.62
N THR A 989 0.71 -44.49 -62.67
CA THR A 989 2.12 -44.15 -62.50
C THR A 989 2.69 -44.87 -61.29
N LEU A 990 3.79 -45.60 -61.48
CA LEU A 990 4.52 -46.31 -60.41
C LEU A 990 5.86 -45.64 -60.12
N LYS A 991 6.15 -45.39 -58.84
CA LYS A 991 7.40 -44.78 -58.37
C LYS A 991 7.86 -45.40 -57.04
N ASN A 992 9.07 -45.93 -56.95
CA ASN A 992 9.60 -46.58 -55.75
C ASN A 992 8.69 -47.72 -55.21
N VAL A 993 8.14 -48.56 -56.10
CA VAL A 993 7.23 -49.65 -55.70
C VAL A 993 7.98 -50.99 -55.69
N GLU A 994 7.90 -51.73 -54.59
CA GLU A 994 8.55 -53.04 -54.43
C GLU A 994 7.50 -54.16 -54.41
N PHE A 995 7.71 -55.22 -55.21
CA PHE A 995 6.85 -56.40 -55.22
C PHE A 995 7.55 -57.60 -54.56
N LYS A 996 6.90 -58.25 -53.58
CA LYS A 996 7.49 -59.37 -52.82
C LYS A 996 6.57 -60.58 -52.77
N ASN A 997 7.09 -61.75 -53.11
CA ASN A 997 6.39 -63.03 -52.93
C ASN A 997 4.99 -63.10 -53.57
N ASN A 998 4.70 -62.30 -54.59
CA ASN A 998 3.44 -62.39 -55.31
C ASN A 998 3.48 -63.56 -56.32
N SER A 999 2.35 -64.21 -56.56
CA SER A 999 2.26 -65.34 -57.50
C SER A 999 0.91 -65.34 -58.22
N PRO A 1000 0.83 -65.55 -59.55
CA PRO A 1000 1.91 -65.96 -60.46
C PRO A 1000 2.63 -64.80 -61.14
N LYS A 1001 2.18 -63.55 -61.00
CA LYS A 1001 2.79 -62.36 -61.62
C LYS A 1001 2.64 -61.14 -60.73
N ASP A 1002 3.59 -60.22 -60.80
CA ASP A 1002 3.51 -58.94 -60.08
C ASP A 1002 2.49 -57.97 -60.72
N ILE A 1003 2.40 -57.93 -62.05
CA ILE A 1003 1.48 -57.03 -62.75
C ILE A 1003 0.74 -57.76 -63.88
N LEU A 1004 -0.59 -57.59 -63.92
CA LEU A 1004 -1.45 -58.02 -65.03
C LEU A 1004 -1.98 -56.79 -65.81
N GLY A 1005 -1.48 -56.59 -67.03
CA GLY A 1005 -1.90 -55.51 -67.91
C GLY A 1005 -3.24 -55.80 -68.60
N GLY A 1006 -4.25 -54.93 -68.40
CA GLY A 1006 -5.46 -54.86 -69.21
C GLY A 1006 -5.34 -53.81 -70.33
N SER A 1007 -6.45 -53.16 -70.70
CA SER A 1007 -6.48 -52.15 -71.77
C SER A 1007 -5.90 -50.76 -71.39
N GLY A 1008 -5.32 -50.64 -70.19
CA GLY A 1008 -4.79 -49.39 -69.62
C GLY A 1008 -3.28 -49.26 -69.83
N ASN A 1009 -2.73 -48.09 -69.50
CA ASN A 1009 -1.30 -47.80 -69.55
C ASN A 1009 -0.69 -47.80 -68.13
N ILE A 1010 0.50 -48.36 -68.00
CA ILE A 1010 1.33 -48.27 -66.79
C ILE A 1010 2.61 -47.53 -67.15
N GLU A 1011 2.86 -46.41 -66.47
CA GLU A 1011 4.07 -45.63 -66.57
C GLU A 1011 4.96 -45.91 -65.36
N ILE A 1012 6.14 -46.49 -65.60
CA ILE A 1012 7.15 -46.70 -64.56
C ILE A 1012 8.10 -45.51 -64.58
N GLN A 1013 8.09 -44.69 -63.52
CA GLN A 1013 8.91 -43.48 -63.46
C GLN A 1013 10.25 -43.71 -62.74
N GLU A 1014 10.27 -44.34 -61.56
CA GLU A 1014 11.52 -44.57 -60.80
C GLU A 1014 11.46 -45.85 -59.94
N ASN A 1015 12.59 -46.56 -59.80
CA ASN A 1015 12.85 -47.68 -58.88
C ASN A 1015 11.65 -48.64 -58.62
N VAL A 1016 11.23 -49.40 -59.63
CA VAL A 1016 10.23 -50.48 -59.47
C VAL A 1016 10.92 -51.83 -59.61
N ASP A 1017 10.78 -52.72 -58.60
CA ASP A 1017 11.36 -54.08 -58.61
C ASP A 1017 10.27 -55.10 -58.97
N LEU A 1018 10.35 -55.68 -60.18
CA LEU A 1018 9.40 -56.65 -60.72
C LEU A 1018 10.07 -58.02 -60.87
N LYS A 1019 9.41 -59.07 -60.37
CA LYS A 1019 9.72 -60.48 -60.62
C LYS A 1019 8.61 -61.11 -61.48
N GLU A 1020 9.06 -61.61 -62.64
CA GLU A 1020 8.29 -62.25 -63.73
C GLU A 1020 7.34 -61.35 -64.54
#